data_AF-A0A947YEI6-F1
#
_entry.id   AF-A0A947YEI6-F1
#
_cell.length_a   1.000
_cell.length_b   1.000
_cell.length_c   1.000
_cell.angle_alpha   90.00
_cell.angle_beta   90.00
_cell.angle_gamma   90.00
#
_symmetry.space_group_name_H-M   'P 1'
#
loop_
_entity.id
_entity.type
_entity.pdbx_description
1 polymer ?
#
loop_
_entity_poly.entity_id
_entity_poly.type
_entity_poly.pdbx_seq_one_letter_code
_entity_poly.pdbx_strand_id
1 'polypeptide(L)'
;MSNVCRVTEPGCEERTFIIDIDGDNFLNWHDLSISYGEDMQYNITFDDELLFTSVATTRKPRQIMLGTPEITSGATWPIFEIDYVRVTSGIGGGGDSRTPIVVLPGLGGSWDFGAILNGGEGSNWEIPDFVDVYDNLIASFENDGYVVDTDLFIFAYDWRKNLDTLADELKLYLENLGLTDKVNLVGHSMGGLVARSYLQKHGSDDKTNKLVTAGSPHLGAADTYPIWEGATVIDRPWWQKSAIELLTRLNRQAGENKVTTVRRLVPAVKDLLPTYDYLILDGVLKPWDGLAQYNDYLYSINDISIIDSLVQVMAGTGVSTKHQINAVTRGYKDVMAGKWEDGKALSFATADGDGTVWHDSAWGGFASGLDLEASHADIISSEPAITNIFTELGLDTSKVISSTNPDIRDSVLAVILRSPGTLEVCEEAVCNSSLGWYFPSYKLFLLPGFTGQDIDVKVLEESGLGDYDLHVGELTATKEEWKKIEGKLTDTGQQDSYQVTSSGGQLQVSQGGVTAQNGLEVTADALELVEPGWDEEDNVSKVIDESLSILERLIAVRKIRYSLMEVVKAGTVEPALRVWISLDRFMEELLTNDTYINADQVSRQVQAVPHYKQGTESKLMSSSSFYSGEFLGEADGQGELAGALGAGQETLKLDKLHSARYLYLLSLELRN
;
A
#
# COMPACT_ATOMS: atom_id res chain seq x y z
N MET A 1 27.39 -37.25 -3.85
CA MET A 1 28.39 -36.79 -4.85
C MET A 1 29.78 -36.90 -4.21
N SER A 2 30.83 -37.12 -5.00
CA SER A 2 32.21 -37.48 -4.59
C SER A 2 32.79 -36.68 -3.41
N ASN A 3 33.45 -37.39 -2.49
CA ASN A 3 34.19 -36.90 -1.31
C ASN A 3 34.99 -35.60 -1.56
N VAL A 4 34.95 -34.70 -0.57
CA VAL A 4 35.57 -33.35 -0.58
C VAL A 4 37.11 -33.39 -0.56
N CYS A 5 37.72 -34.54 -0.30
CA CYS A 5 39.14 -34.81 -0.57
C CYS A 5 39.23 -36.05 -1.47
N ARG A 6 39.82 -35.92 -2.67
CA ARG A 6 40.28 -37.11 -3.40
C ARG A 6 41.55 -37.60 -2.69
N VAL A 7 41.52 -38.82 -2.16
CA VAL A 7 42.57 -39.53 -1.37
C VAL A 7 43.96 -39.59 -2.05
N THR A 8 44.13 -38.99 -3.24
CA THR A 8 45.38 -38.92 -4.01
C THR A 8 46.13 -37.59 -3.88
N GLU A 9 45.62 -36.57 -3.19
CA GLU A 9 46.34 -35.30 -2.98
C GLU A 9 47.21 -35.33 -1.71
N PRO A 10 48.53 -35.07 -1.80
CA PRO A 10 49.40 -34.99 -0.62
C PRO A 10 48.96 -33.85 0.31
N GLY A 11 48.55 -34.18 1.55
CA GLY A 11 48.15 -33.22 2.58
C GLY A 11 46.64 -33.03 2.78
N CYS A 12 45.78 -33.73 2.03
CA CYS A 12 44.33 -33.74 2.24
C CYS A 12 43.96 -34.82 3.28
N GLU A 13 44.12 -34.51 4.57
CA GLU A 13 43.60 -35.36 5.65
C GLU A 13 42.19 -34.90 6.02
N GLU A 14 41.21 -35.79 5.91
CA GLU A 14 39.89 -35.57 6.46
C GLU A 14 39.99 -35.50 7.99
N ARG A 15 39.49 -34.41 8.58
CA ARG A 15 39.50 -34.19 10.03
C ARG A 15 38.08 -34.02 10.53
N THR A 16 37.77 -34.78 11.57
CA THR A 16 36.49 -34.71 12.27
C THR A 16 36.75 -34.24 13.70
N PHE A 17 35.99 -33.24 14.14
CA PHE A 17 35.99 -32.75 15.50
C PHE A 17 34.63 -33.06 16.11
N ILE A 18 34.63 -33.55 17.34
CA ILE A 18 33.41 -33.83 18.11
C ILE A 18 33.42 -32.87 19.29
N ILE A 19 32.36 -32.08 19.41
CA ILE A 19 32.16 -31.12 20.49
C ILE A 19 30.89 -31.53 21.21
N ASP A 20 31.01 -31.78 22.51
CA ASP A 20 29.87 -32.08 23.37
C ASP A 20 29.40 -30.76 23.99
N ILE A 21 28.16 -30.36 23.67
CA ILE A 21 27.50 -29.20 24.27
C ILE A 21 26.68 -29.69 25.47
N ASP A 22 27.02 -29.21 26.66
CA ASP A 22 26.31 -29.59 27.89
C ASP A 22 24.82 -29.19 27.84
N GLY A 23 23.97 -30.03 28.43
CA GLY A 23 22.51 -30.04 28.20
C GLY A 23 21.73 -28.76 28.53
N ASP A 24 22.25 -27.86 29.37
CA ASP A 24 21.63 -26.56 29.64
C ASP A 24 22.04 -25.47 28.65
N ASN A 25 23.13 -25.66 27.88
CA ASN A 25 23.64 -24.70 26.91
C ASN A 25 23.21 -24.99 25.46
N PHE A 26 22.60 -26.16 25.20
CA PHE A 26 22.18 -26.57 23.86
C PHE A 26 21.22 -25.60 23.16
N LEU A 27 20.47 -24.78 23.92
CA LEU A 27 19.54 -23.79 23.39
C LEU A 27 20.17 -22.40 23.18
N ASN A 28 21.43 -22.21 23.54
CA ASN A 28 22.12 -20.94 23.37
C ASN A 28 22.65 -20.78 21.94
N TRP A 29 22.97 -19.55 21.57
CA TRP A 29 23.77 -19.29 20.38
C TRP A 29 25.18 -19.87 20.57
N HIS A 30 25.68 -20.52 19.53
CA HIS A 30 27.03 -21.05 19.44
C HIS A 30 27.72 -20.48 18.20
N ASP A 31 28.96 -20.05 18.36
CA ASP A 31 29.70 -19.31 17.32
C ASP A 31 30.75 -20.20 16.67
N LEU A 32 30.53 -20.58 15.41
CA LEU A 32 31.54 -21.19 14.55
C LEU A 32 32.22 -20.11 13.69
N SER A 33 33.46 -19.75 14.01
CA SER A 33 34.22 -18.75 13.25
C SER A 33 35.28 -19.39 12.36
N ILE A 34 35.40 -18.90 11.12
CA ILE A 34 36.45 -19.29 10.17
C ILE A 34 37.19 -18.04 9.75
N SER A 35 38.38 -17.82 10.30
CA SER A 35 39.25 -16.69 9.97
C SER A 35 40.40 -17.13 9.06
N TYR A 36 40.86 -16.23 8.19
CA TYR A 36 42.02 -16.46 7.32
C TYR A 36 43.07 -15.38 7.59
N GLY A 37 44.19 -15.78 8.19
CA GLY A 37 45.25 -14.87 8.63
C GLY A 37 46.21 -14.43 7.52
N GLU A 38 47.04 -13.44 7.84
CA GLU A 38 48.14 -12.97 6.96
C GLU A 38 49.19 -14.05 6.67
N ASP A 39 49.28 -15.05 7.54
CA ASP A 39 50.12 -16.23 7.40
C ASP A 39 49.55 -17.29 6.42
N MET A 40 48.45 -16.95 5.74
CA MET A 40 47.71 -17.79 4.79
C MET A 40 47.13 -19.06 5.41
N GLN A 41 46.88 -19.06 6.72
CA GLN A 41 46.27 -20.18 7.42
C GLN A 41 44.81 -19.87 7.76
N TYR A 42 43.99 -20.91 7.74
CA TYR A 42 42.65 -20.87 8.29
C TYR A 42 42.68 -21.23 9.77
N ASN A 43 42.06 -20.42 10.62
CA ASN A 43 41.75 -20.78 11.99
C ASN A 43 40.24 -20.96 12.12
N ILE A 44 39.83 -22.13 12.59
CA ILE A 44 38.44 -22.47 12.87
C ILE A 44 38.28 -22.55 14.38
N THR A 45 37.39 -21.73 14.93
CA THR A 45 37.05 -21.72 16.36
C THR A 45 35.56 -22.06 16.56
N PHE A 46 35.24 -22.66 17.71
CA PHE A 46 33.87 -22.85 18.17
C PHE A 46 33.76 -22.33 19.60
N ASP A 47 32.87 -21.38 19.86
CA ASP A 47 32.74 -20.67 21.13
C ASP A 47 34.11 -20.19 21.67
N ASP A 48 34.87 -19.52 20.80
CA ASP A 48 36.25 -19.04 21.03
C ASP A 48 37.32 -20.13 21.27
N GLU A 49 36.96 -21.41 21.29
CA GLU A 49 37.92 -22.52 21.36
C GLU A 49 38.48 -22.85 19.98
N LEU A 50 39.81 -22.83 19.85
CA LEU A 50 40.49 -23.19 18.60
C LEU A 50 40.37 -24.69 18.31
N LEU A 51 39.58 -25.03 17.29
CA LEU A 51 39.40 -26.40 16.83
C LEU A 51 40.50 -26.81 15.84
N PHE A 52 40.83 -25.93 14.90
CA PHE A 52 41.69 -26.28 13.79
C PHE A 52 42.46 -25.08 13.24
N THR A 53 43.74 -25.33 12.94
CA THR A 53 44.57 -24.45 12.12
C THR A 53 45.01 -25.20 10.88
N SER A 54 44.74 -24.65 9.69
CA SER A 54 45.18 -25.26 8.44
C SER A 54 46.67 -25.06 8.20
N VAL A 55 47.27 -25.87 7.34
CA VAL A 55 48.54 -25.48 6.71
C VAL A 55 48.35 -24.22 5.87
N ALA A 56 49.43 -23.45 5.66
CA ALA A 56 49.38 -22.28 4.79
C ALA A 56 48.91 -22.66 3.38
N THR A 57 47.85 -22.03 2.89
CA THR A 57 47.19 -22.39 1.64
C THR A 57 46.58 -21.19 0.95
N THR A 58 46.73 -21.11 -0.37
CA THR A 58 46.07 -20.08 -1.20
C THR A 58 44.65 -20.47 -1.62
N ARG A 59 44.21 -21.70 -1.32
CA ARG A 59 42.86 -22.19 -1.68
C ARG A 59 41.82 -21.55 -0.78
N LYS A 60 40.75 -21.01 -1.37
CA LYS A 60 39.60 -20.42 -0.65
C LYS A 60 38.40 -21.39 -0.63
N PRO A 61 37.77 -21.65 0.53
CA PRO A 61 36.55 -22.43 0.58
C PRO A 61 35.44 -21.66 -0.15
N ARG A 62 34.69 -22.37 -1.00
CA ARG A 62 33.62 -21.79 -1.80
C ARG A 62 32.23 -22.05 -1.22
N GLN A 63 32.11 -23.09 -0.40
CA GLN A 63 30.86 -23.54 0.19
C GLN A 63 31.14 -24.04 1.61
N ILE A 64 30.24 -23.70 2.53
CA ILE A 64 30.17 -24.27 3.88
C ILE A 64 28.85 -25.01 3.94
N MET A 65 28.86 -26.25 4.42
CA MET A 65 27.66 -27.06 4.57
C MET A 65 27.41 -27.26 6.06
N LEU A 66 26.18 -26.97 6.50
CA LEU A 66 25.70 -27.17 7.85
C LEU A 66 24.56 -28.21 7.81
N GLY A 67 24.55 -29.16 8.75
CA GLY A 67 23.62 -30.30 8.77
C GLY A 67 24.32 -31.64 8.57
N THR A 68 23.58 -32.68 8.18
CA THR A 68 24.10 -34.05 7.98
C THR A 68 24.49 -34.34 6.53
N PRO A 69 25.78 -34.33 6.14
CA PRO A 69 26.21 -34.63 4.78
C PRO A 69 26.40 -36.15 4.50
N GLU A 70 26.23 -37.03 5.49
CA GLU A 70 26.44 -38.47 5.30
C GLU A 70 25.21 -39.19 4.72
N ILE A 71 25.31 -39.65 3.48
CA ILE A 71 24.46 -40.73 2.98
C ILE A 71 25.02 -42.05 3.54
N THR A 72 24.62 -42.44 4.75
CA THR A 72 24.89 -43.80 5.24
C THR A 72 23.74 -44.73 4.89
N SER A 73 24.10 -45.90 4.39
CA SER A 73 23.18 -46.97 4.05
C SER A 73 22.47 -47.50 5.29
N GLY A 74 21.34 -46.87 5.66
CA GLY A 74 20.32 -47.46 6.53
C GLY A 74 20.55 -47.37 8.05
N ALA A 75 21.13 -46.29 8.58
CA ALA A 75 21.13 -46.02 10.02
C ALA A 75 20.14 -44.88 10.38
N THR A 76 19.52 -45.00 11.55
CA THR A 76 18.62 -44.00 12.14
C THR A 76 19.29 -42.63 12.26
N TRP A 77 18.61 -41.60 11.75
CA TRP A 77 19.05 -40.21 11.75
C TRP A 77 19.22 -39.66 13.17
N PRO A 78 20.35 -39.04 13.53
CA PRO A 78 20.37 -38.13 14.66
C PRO A 78 19.50 -36.91 14.32
N ILE A 79 18.62 -36.52 15.25
CA ILE A 79 17.82 -35.30 15.14
C ILE A 79 18.75 -34.14 15.49
N PHE A 80 19.36 -33.52 14.48
CA PHE A 80 20.04 -32.23 14.64
C PHE A 80 19.09 -31.15 14.10
N GLU A 81 18.30 -30.57 15.00
CA GLU A 81 17.38 -29.47 14.70
C GLU A 81 18.14 -28.15 14.88
N ILE A 82 18.43 -27.48 13.77
CA ILE A 82 18.92 -26.10 13.78
C ILE A 82 17.70 -25.21 13.61
N ASP A 83 17.39 -24.40 14.62
CA ASP A 83 16.28 -23.45 14.56
C ASP A 83 16.64 -22.25 13.66
N TYR A 84 17.85 -21.70 13.85
CA TYR A 84 18.34 -20.54 13.11
C TYR A 84 19.83 -20.68 12.75
N VAL A 85 20.21 -20.20 11.55
CA VAL A 85 21.60 -19.98 11.15
C VAL A 85 21.78 -18.50 10.83
N ARG A 86 22.68 -17.84 11.55
CA ARG A 86 23.10 -16.46 11.27
C ARG A 86 24.52 -16.49 10.70
N VAL A 87 24.71 -15.91 9.52
CA VAL A 87 26.04 -15.78 8.90
C VAL A 87 26.45 -14.32 8.95
N THR A 88 27.52 -14.02 9.67
CA THR A 88 28.11 -12.68 9.73
C THR A 88 29.54 -12.73 9.19
N SER A 89 29.97 -11.66 8.50
CA SER A 89 31.39 -11.48 8.18
C SER A 89 32.10 -10.97 9.42
N GLY A 90 32.59 -11.88 10.27
CA GLY A 90 33.33 -11.53 11.47
C GLY A 90 34.62 -10.77 11.17
N ILE A 91 34.59 -9.44 11.27
CA ILE A 91 35.71 -8.67 11.82
C ILE A 91 35.37 -8.48 13.30
N GLY A 92 35.47 -9.56 14.08
CA GLY A 92 35.45 -9.49 15.53
C GLY A 92 36.87 -9.24 16.02
N GLY A 93 37.12 -8.07 16.61
CA GLY A 93 38.30 -7.84 17.45
C GLY A 93 39.27 -6.78 16.95
N GLY A 94 38.96 -5.50 17.21
CA GLY A 94 39.96 -4.44 17.33
C GLY A 94 39.80 -3.28 16.33
N GLY A 95 39.13 -2.21 16.76
CA GLY A 95 39.16 -0.92 16.08
C GLY A 95 37.97 -0.03 16.44
N ASP A 96 38.00 0.55 17.64
CA ASP A 96 37.08 1.56 18.20
C ASP A 96 35.59 1.18 18.29
N SER A 97 35.02 1.21 19.52
CA SER A 97 33.59 1.00 19.77
C SER A 97 32.79 2.06 18.99
N ARG A 98 32.18 1.69 17.87
CA ARG A 98 31.30 2.57 17.11
C ARG A 98 29.95 2.62 17.79
N THR A 99 29.38 3.81 17.91
CA THR A 99 28.00 3.97 18.39
C THR A 99 27.06 3.35 17.36
N PRO A 100 26.24 2.35 17.72
CA PRO A 100 25.32 1.73 16.78
C PRO A 100 24.28 2.72 16.25
N ILE A 101 23.82 2.51 15.03
CA ILE A 101 22.84 3.37 14.34
C ILE A 101 21.55 2.59 14.13
N VAL A 102 20.40 3.23 14.38
CA VAL A 102 19.09 2.71 14.02
C VAL A 102 18.40 3.67 13.05
N VAL A 103 18.08 3.20 11.86
CA VAL A 103 17.34 3.95 10.85
C VAL A 103 15.84 3.65 10.98
N LEU A 104 15.02 4.70 10.99
CA LEU A 104 13.56 4.61 11.07
C LEU A 104 12.94 5.22 9.79
N PRO A 105 12.30 4.40 8.94
CA PRO A 105 11.67 4.87 7.71
C PRO A 105 10.37 5.66 8.00
N GLY A 106 9.91 6.41 7.00
CA GLY A 106 8.65 7.17 7.04
C GLY A 106 7.40 6.34 6.72
N LEU A 107 6.24 7.02 6.71
CA LEU A 107 4.93 6.44 6.41
C LEU A 107 4.95 5.69 5.07
N GLY A 108 4.58 4.41 5.06
CA GLY A 108 4.58 3.56 3.85
C GLY A 108 5.95 3.04 3.41
N GLY A 109 7.03 3.39 4.13
CA GLY A 109 8.40 2.97 3.80
C GLY A 109 8.72 1.52 4.12
N SER A 110 7.93 0.88 5.00
CA SER A 110 8.04 -0.55 5.31
C SER A 110 6.78 -1.30 4.88
N TRP A 111 6.93 -2.56 4.43
CA TRP A 111 5.80 -3.40 4.03
C TRP A 111 5.89 -4.76 4.69
N ASP A 112 4.76 -5.21 5.24
CA ASP A 112 4.43 -6.61 5.38
C ASP A 112 3.29 -6.88 4.38
N PHE A 113 3.59 -7.58 3.29
CA PHE A 113 2.61 -7.82 2.22
C PHE A 113 1.37 -8.55 2.73
N GLY A 114 1.53 -9.49 3.67
CA GLY A 114 0.40 -10.21 4.27
C GLY A 114 -0.51 -9.26 5.04
N ALA A 115 0.08 -8.39 5.86
CA ALA A 115 -0.63 -7.40 6.66
C ALA A 115 -1.31 -6.33 5.79
N ILE A 116 -0.65 -5.84 4.74
CA ILE A 116 -1.20 -4.85 3.81
C ILE A 116 -2.36 -5.45 3.00
N LEU A 117 -2.16 -6.63 2.40
CA LEU A 117 -3.15 -7.22 1.49
C LEU A 117 -4.34 -7.85 2.20
N ASN A 118 -4.21 -8.21 3.49
CA ASN A 118 -5.27 -8.86 4.27
C ASN A 118 -5.74 -8.04 5.49
N GLY A 119 -5.16 -6.85 5.73
CA GLY A 119 -5.63 -5.90 6.75
C GLY A 119 -5.44 -6.36 8.19
N GLY A 120 -4.65 -7.41 8.40
CA GLY A 120 -4.35 -7.99 9.72
C GLY A 120 -3.07 -7.45 10.33
N GLU A 121 -2.67 -8.04 11.46
CA GLU A 121 -1.36 -7.81 12.07
C GLU A 121 -0.23 -8.37 11.18
N GLY A 122 0.93 -7.72 11.23
CA GLY A 122 2.13 -8.14 10.51
C GLY A 122 3.30 -8.30 11.49
N SER A 123 4.23 -9.18 11.16
CA SER A 123 5.45 -9.42 11.96
C SER A 123 6.73 -9.41 11.11
N ASN A 124 6.60 -9.29 9.80
CA ASN A 124 7.71 -9.31 8.85
C ASN A 124 7.76 -7.98 8.09
N TRP A 125 7.77 -6.87 8.82
CA TRP A 125 7.91 -5.55 8.23
C TRP A 125 9.35 -5.34 7.79
N GLU A 126 9.54 -5.04 6.51
CA GLU A 126 10.84 -4.75 5.91
C GLU A 126 10.74 -3.56 4.97
N ILE A 127 11.86 -2.94 4.60
CA ILE A 127 11.90 -1.96 3.51
C ILE A 127 12.05 -2.76 2.21
N PRO A 128 11.05 -2.79 1.31
CA PRO A 128 11.16 -3.55 0.06
C PRO A 128 12.19 -2.93 -0.89
N ASP A 129 12.78 -3.75 -1.77
CA ASP A 129 13.75 -3.31 -2.79
C ASP A 129 13.28 -2.15 -3.67
N PHE A 130 11.96 -1.98 -3.84
CA PHE A 130 11.38 -0.90 -4.63
C PHE A 130 11.22 0.43 -3.86
N VAL A 131 11.50 0.43 -2.56
CA VAL A 131 11.56 1.62 -1.70
C VAL A 131 13.03 2.00 -1.51
N ASP A 132 13.61 2.54 -2.58
CA ASP A 132 15.05 2.82 -2.75
C ASP A 132 15.51 4.15 -2.13
N VAL A 133 14.61 4.89 -1.47
CA VAL A 133 14.91 6.20 -0.85
C VAL A 133 15.93 6.11 0.30
N TYR A 134 16.13 4.92 0.87
CA TYR A 134 17.09 4.70 1.96
C TYR A 134 18.42 4.10 1.50
N ASP A 135 18.52 3.67 0.25
CA ASP A 135 19.66 2.90 -0.27
C ASP A 135 20.98 3.66 -0.12
N ASN A 136 21.02 4.92 -0.55
CA ASN A 136 22.22 5.75 -0.47
C ASN A 136 22.67 5.95 1.00
N LEU A 137 21.73 6.14 1.93
CA LEU A 137 22.04 6.30 3.35
C LEU A 137 22.65 5.02 3.94
N ILE A 138 21.99 3.88 3.70
CA ILE A 138 22.44 2.57 4.18
C ILE A 138 23.81 2.23 3.57
N ALA A 139 23.98 2.38 2.25
CA ALA A 139 25.24 2.14 1.56
C ALA A 139 26.36 3.06 2.05
N SER A 140 26.05 4.29 2.43
CA SER A 140 27.03 5.20 3.02
C SER A 140 27.52 4.69 4.37
N PHE A 141 26.62 4.21 5.24
CA PHE A 141 27.01 3.64 6.53
C PHE A 141 27.85 2.37 6.34
N GLU A 142 27.47 1.49 5.43
CA GLU A 142 28.26 0.29 5.10
C GLU A 142 29.65 0.64 4.55
N ASN A 143 29.77 1.71 3.75
CA ASN A 143 31.05 2.19 3.24
C ASN A 143 31.94 2.83 4.31
N ASP A 144 31.33 3.39 5.36
CA ASP A 144 32.04 3.80 6.59
C ASP A 144 32.43 2.59 7.46
N GLY A 145 31.92 1.40 7.14
CA GLY A 145 32.26 0.11 7.72
C GLY A 145 31.25 -0.40 8.76
N TYR A 146 30.08 0.23 8.87
CA TYR A 146 28.97 -0.35 9.61
C TYR A 146 28.50 -1.64 8.94
N VAL A 147 27.96 -2.56 9.73
CA VAL A 147 27.45 -3.87 9.30
C VAL A 147 26.01 -4.00 9.76
N VAL A 148 25.12 -4.24 8.80
CA VAL A 148 23.69 -4.47 9.05
C VAL A 148 23.50 -5.60 10.07
N ASP A 149 22.54 -5.40 10.97
CA ASP A 149 22.20 -6.26 12.12
C ASP A 149 23.31 -6.39 13.19
N THR A 150 24.41 -5.66 13.08
CA THR A 150 25.53 -5.71 14.05
C THR A 150 25.69 -4.37 14.76
N ASP A 151 25.92 -3.31 14.01
CA ASP A 151 26.03 -1.94 14.51
C ASP A 151 25.25 -0.93 13.63
N LEU A 152 24.64 -1.39 12.55
CA LEU A 152 23.61 -0.69 11.78
C LEU A 152 22.33 -1.51 11.79
N PHE A 153 21.24 -0.89 12.22
CA PHE A 153 19.95 -1.52 12.39
C PHE A 153 18.88 -0.73 11.66
N ILE A 154 17.86 -1.43 11.19
CA ILE A 154 16.69 -0.84 10.55
C ILE A 154 15.47 -1.25 11.36
N PHE A 155 14.81 -0.27 11.97
CA PHE A 155 13.51 -0.50 12.59
C PHE A 155 12.45 -0.33 11.51
N ALA A 156 12.22 -1.38 10.71
CA ALA A 156 11.08 -1.44 9.80
C ALA A 156 9.82 -1.82 10.60
N TYR A 157 8.78 -1.00 10.52
CA TYR A 157 7.64 -1.08 11.46
C TYR A 157 6.28 -0.94 10.79
N ASP A 158 5.24 -1.32 11.53
CA ASP A 158 3.85 -1.16 11.13
C ASP A 158 3.41 0.31 11.23
N TRP A 159 3.73 1.09 10.20
CA TRP A 159 3.39 2.52 10.10
C TRP A 159 1.89 2.84 10.17
N ARG A 160 1.02 1.82 10.19
CA ARG A 160 -0.41 2.00 10.38
C ARG A 160 -0.77 2.36 11.82
N LYS A 161 0.03 1.92 12.79
CA LYS A 161 -0.24 2.08 14.22
C LYS A 161 0.05 3.50 14.70
N ASN A 162 -0.67 3.93 15.74
CA ASN A 162 -0.47 5.24 16.37
C ASN A 162 0.95 5.40 16.90
N LEU A 163 1.44 6.64 16.93
CA LEU A 163 2.79 6.98 17.39
C LEU A 163 3.04 6.55 18.83
N ASP A 164 2.01 6.54 19.69
CA ASP A 164 2.11 6.05 21.07
C ASP A 164 2.49 4.56 21.15
N THR A 165 1.88 3.74 20.30
CA THR A 165 2.17 2.29 20.22
C THR A 165 3.53 2.06 19.58
N LEU A 166 3.86 2.81 18.52
CA LEU A 166 5.15 2.71 17.85
C LEU A 166 6.33 3.10 18.75
N ALA A 167 6.11 4.02 19.69
CA ALA A 167 7.09 4.35 20.71
C ALA A 167 7.42 3.15 21.64
N ASP A 168 6.39 2.40 22.07
CA ASP A 168 6.56 1.18 22.86
C ASP A 168 7.26 0.08 22.04
N GLU A 169 6.91 -0.06 20.76
CA GLU A 169 7.53 -1.05 19.86
C GLU A 169 9.01 -0.72 19.59
N LEU A 170 9.37 0.54 19.39
CA LEU A 170 10.77 0.95 19.26
C LEU A 170 11.56 0.66 20.54
N LYS A 171 10.96 0.90 21.71
CA LYS A 171 11.60 0.55 22.98
C LYS A 171 11.92 -0.94 23.05
N LEU A 172 10.92 -1.79 22.79
CA LEU A 172 11.09 -3.24 22.80
C LEU A 172 12.13 -3.71 21.77
N TYR A 173 12.11 -3.11 20.58
CA TYR A 173 13.12 -3.37 19.55
C TYR A 173 14.53 -3.09 20.06
N LEU A 174 14.77 -1.89 20.61
CA LEU A 174 16.08 -1.50 21.15
C LEU A 174 16.54 -2.37 22.34
N GLU A 175 15.61 -2.79 23.19
CA GLU A 175 15.90 -3.72 24.29
C GLU A 175 16.31 -5.11 23.75
N ASN A 176 15.65 -5.59 22.70
CA ASN A 176 15.91 -6.89 22.07
C ASN A 176 17.22 -6.94 21.27
N LEU A 177 17.78 -5.79 20.86
CA LEU A 177 19.11 -5.76 20.24
C LEU A 177 20.23 -6.16 21.22
N GLY A 178 19.98 -6.14 22.53
CA GLY A 178 20.96 -6.57 23.54
C GLY A 178 22.19 -5.65 23.65
N LEU A 179 22.12 -4.43 23.09
CA LEU A 179 23.24 -3.50 23.06
C LEU A 179 23.54 -2.94 24.45
N THR A 180 24.81 -2.98 24.86
CA THR A 180 25.27 -2.32 26.09
C THR A 180 25.43 -0.81 25.91
N ASP A 181 25.79 -0.40 24.70
CA ASP A 181 26.05 0.99 24.35
C ASP A 181 24.76 1.74 23.98
N LYS A 182 24.83 3.07 24.01
CA LYS A 182 23.77 3.93 23.48
C LYS A 182 23.75 3.87 21.96
N VAL A 183 22.59 4.14 21.36
CA VAL A 183 22.43 4.18 19.90
C VAL A 183 22.22 5.60 19.38
N ASN A 184 22.62 5.84 18.13
CA ASN A 184 22.18 6.99 17.34
C ASN A 184 20.91 6.61 16.57
N LEU A 185 19.89 7.45 16.61
CA LEU A 185 18.66 7.27 15.85
C LEU A 185 18.67 8.21 14.64
N VAL A 186 18.30 7.71 13.46
CA VAL A 186 18.09 8.51 12.25
C VAL A 186 16.67 8.26 11.76
N GLY A 187 15.78 9.21 12.01
CA GLY A 187 14.36 9.10 11.66
C GLY A 187 14.00 9.98 10.48
N HIS A 188 13.45 9.37 9.43
CA HIS A 188 12.94 10.08 8.25
C HIS A 188 11.43 10.25 8.35
N SER A 189 10.93 11.47 8.10
CA SER A 189 9.49 11.75 8.02
C SER A 189 8.76 11.26 9.29
N MET A 190 7.77 10.38 9.18
CA MET A 190 7.09 9.75 10.32
C MET A 190 8.06 9.01 11.27
N GLY A 191 9.15 8.41 10.78
CA GLY A 191 10.12 7.67 11.59
C GLY A 191 10.82 8.55 12.62
N GLY A 192 11.05 9.84 12.32
CA GLY A 192 11.56 10.80 13.30
C GLY A 192 10.53 11.16 14.37
N LEU A 193 9.24 11.12 14.06
CA LEU A 193 8.18 11.24 15.06
C LEU A 193 8.11 10.02 15.96
N VAL A 194 8.27 8.81 15.42
CA VAL A 194 8.33 7.57 16.23
C VAL A 194 9.50 7.66 17.22
N ALA A 195 10.70 8.05 16.76
CA ALA A 195 11.86 8.22 17.63
C ALA A 195 11.66 9.33 18.67
N ARG A 196 11.08 10.48 18.29
CA ARG A 196 10.72 11.56 19.21
C ARG A 196 9.74 11.07 20.29
N SER A 197 8.66 10.39 19.88
CA SER A 197 7.65 9.83 20.78
C SER A 197 8.26 8.85 21.77
N TYR A 198 9.15 7.96 21.31
CA TYR A 198 9.91 7.06 22.18
C TYR A 198 10.70 7.83 23.25
N LEU A 199 11.48 8.85 22.87
CA LEU A 199 12.29 9.62 23.82
C LEU A 199 11.43 10.38 24.84
N GLN A 200 10.31 10.96 24.42
CA GLN A 200 9.44 11.72 25.31
C GLN A 200 8.60 10.81 26.23
N LYS A 201 8.23 9.61 25.77
CA LYS A 201 7.44 8.64 26.53
C LYS A 201 8.29 7.83 27.53
N HIS A 202 9.49 7.42 27.13
CA HIS A 202 10.33 6.51 27.91
C HIS A 202 11.56 7.17 28.56
N GLY A 203 11.83 8.42 28.24
CA GLY A 203 12.99 9.15 28.73
C GLY A 203 14.23 8.94 27.86
N SER A 204 15.18 9.85 27.99
CA SER A 204 16.37 9.97 27.15
C SER A 204 17.62 9.28 27.68
N ASP A 205 17.66 8.91 28.97
CA ASP A 205 18.94 8.84 29.69
C ASP A 205 19.77 7.57 29.46
N ASP A 206 19.18 6.41 29.11
CA ASP A 206 19.92 5.14 29.19
C ASP A 206 20.31 4.51 27.84
N LYS A 207 19.59 4.75 26.74
CA LYS A 207 19.78 4.01 25.49
C LYS A 207 20.02 4.85 24.23
N THR A 208 19.79 6.16 24.26
CA THR A 208 19.97 7.01 23.07
C THR A 208 21.08 8.03 23.29
N ASN A 209 21.98 8.13 22.31
CA ASN A 209 23.09 9.08 22.27
C ASN A 209 22.69 10.37 21.52
N LYS A 210 22.10 10.23 20.33
CA LYS A 210 21.61 11.35 19.50
C LYS A 210 20.42 10.88 18.66
N LEU A 211 19.51 11.80 18.34
CA LEU A 211 18.46 11.61 17.33
C LEU A 211 18.65 12.66 16.23
N VAL A 212 18.80 12.21 14.99
CA VAL A 212 18.71 13.05 13.78
C VAL A 212 17.33 12.85 13.15
N THR A 213 16.55 13.91 12.99
CA THR A 213 15.26 13.87 12.31
C THR A 213 15.37 14.53 10.94
N ALA A 214 14.99 13.84 9.87
CA ALA A 214 15.02 14.36 8.51
C ALA A 214 13.59 14.54 7.98
N GLY A 215 13.18 15.78 7.73
CA GLY A 215 11.86 16.11 7.18
C GLY A 215 10.69 15.63 8.06
N SER A 216 10.88 15.54 9.37
CA SER A 216 9.87 14.99 10.29
C SER A 216 8.81 16.02 10.63
N PRO A 217 7.50 15.75 10.44
CA PRO A 217 6.45 16.75 10.65
C PRO A 217 6.12 16.94 12.13
N HIS A 218 7.00 17.60 12.89
CA HIS A 218 6.87 17.81 14.34
C HIS A 218 5.62 18.60 14.75
N LEU A 219 5.01 19.38 13.84
CA LEU A 219 3.71 20.04 14.01
C LEU A 219 2.64 19.50 13.04
N GLY A 220 2.85 18.30 12.47
CA GLY A 220 1.97 17.66 11.49
C GLY A 220 2.12 18.18 10.05
N ALA A 221 1.48 17.50 9.10
CA ALA A 221 1.56 17.81 7.67
C ALA A 221 0.17 17.98 7.05
N ALA A 222 -0.05 19.09 6.32
CA ALA A 222 -1.38 19.45 5.80
C ALA A 222 -1.91 18.47 4.74
N ASP A 223 -1.03 17.73 4.06
CA ASP A 223 -1.39 16.76 3.03
C ASP A 223 -1.90 15.42 3.59
N THR A 224 -1.88 15.23 4.91
CA THR A 224 -2.49 14.09 5.61
C THR A 224 -3.99 14.26 5.81
N TYR A 225 -4.48 15.51 5.80
CA TYR A 225 -5.90 15.84 5.95
C TYR A 225 -6.78 15.17 4.87
N PRO A 226 -6.46 15.21 3.56
CA PRO A 226 -7.19 14.46 2.54
C PRO A 226 -7.26 12.94 2.78
N ILE A 227 -6.25 12.36 3.41
CA ILE A 227 -6.23 10.93 3.73
C ILE A 227 -7.23 10.66 4.87
N TRP A 228 -7.16 11.43 5.97
CA TRP A 228 -8.00 11.24 7.15
C TRP A 228 -9.48 11.60 6.94
N GLU A 229 -9.74 12.69 6.23
CA GLU A 229 -11.08 13.26 6.03
C GLU A 229 -11.72 12.81 4.72
N GLY A 230 -10.92 12.60 3.67
CA GLY A 230 -11.41 12.30 2.32
C GLY A 230 -11.19 10.86 1.87
N ALA A 231 -10.35 10.09 2.58
CA ALA A 231 -9.77 8.83 2.12
C ALA A 231 -9.13 8.96 0.73
N THR A 232 -8.43 10.07 0.51
CA THR A 232 -7.76 10.40 -0.76
C THR A 232 -6.28 10.59 -0.52
N VAL A 233 -5.46 9.79 -1.18
CA VAL A 233 -4.00 9.88 -1.13
C VAL A 233 -3.50 10.75 -2.28
N ILE A 234 -2.91 11.90 -1.97
CA ILE A 234 -2.42 12.87 -2.98
C ILE A 234 -0.90 13.04 -2.91
N ASP A 235 -0.27 13.26 -4.06
CA ASP A 235 1.12 13.68 -4.23
C ASP A 235 2.13 12.85 -3.41
N ARG A 236 1.92 11.53 -3.36
CA ARG A 236 2.82 10.56 -2.72
C ARG A 236 3.53 9.70 -3.77
N PRO A 237 4.77 9.25 -3.51
CA PRO A 237 5.42 8.24 -4.33
C PRO A 237 4.53 7.02 -4.50
N TRP A 238 4.66 6.37 -5.66
CA TRP A 238 3.78 5.30 -6.08
C TRP A 238 3.73 4.14 -5.09
N TRP A 239 4.84 3.83 -4.41
CA TRP A 239 4.90 2.77 -3.40
C TRP A 239 4.08 3.15 -2.16
N GLN A 240 4.22 4.37 -1.65
CA GLN A 240 3.44 4.85 -0.50
C GLN A 240 1.94 4.86 -0.83
N LYS A 241 1.61 5.35 -2.03
CA LYS A 241 0.23 5.38 -2.53
C LYS A 241 -0.34 3.97 -2.70
N SER A 242 0.44 3.04 -3.27
CA SER A 242 0.04 1.64 -3.44
C SER A 242 -0.24 0.98 -2.09
N ALA A 243 0.61 1.19 -1.09
CA ALA A 243 0.45 0.59 0.23
C ALA A 243 -0.89 0.99 0.87
N ILE A 244 -1.21 2.29 0.88
CA ILE A 244 -2.44 2.81 1.49
C ILE A 244 -3.68 2.42 0.66
N GLU A 245 -3.61 2.52 -0.68
CA GLU A 245 -4.77 2.23 -1.55
C GLU A 245 -5.08 0.73 -1.62
N LEU A 246 -4.08 -0.14 -1.70
CA LEU A 246 -4.28 -1.60 -1.64
C LEU A 246 -4.86 -2.00 -0.28
N LEU A 247 -4.27 -1.51 0.82
CA LEU A 247 -4.76 -1.78 2.17
C LEU A 247 -6.22 -1.36 2.32
N THR A 248 -6.56 -0.15 1.88
CA THR A 248 -7.92 0.39 2.01
C THR A 248 -8.91 -0.34 1.10
N ARG A 249 -8.53 -0.64 -0.16
CA ARG A 249 -9.41 -1.26 -1.15
C ARG A 249 -9.75 -2.70 -0.78
N LEU A 250 -8.76 -3.48 -0.37
CA LEU A 250 -8.90 -4.92 -0.17
C LEU A 250 -9.51 -5.28 1.19
N ASN A 251 -9.41 -4.39 2.16
CA ASN A 251 -9.80 -4.67 3.55
C ASN A 251 -10.97 -3.82 4.03
N ARG A 252 -11.71 -3.20 3.10
CA ARG A 252 -12.97 -2.52 3.37
C ARG A 252 -14.03 -3.56 3.71
N GLN A 253 -14.67 -3.41 4.87
CA GLN A 253 -15.74 -4.30 5.30
C GLN A 253 -17.05 -4.01 4.56
N ALA A 254 -17.94 -5.00 4.47
CA ALA A 254 -19.25 -4.80 3.87
C ALA A 254 -20.03 -3.69 4.62
N GLY A 255 -20.55 -2.71 3.88
CA GLY A 255 -21.23 -1.53 4.44
C GLY A 255 -20.31 -0.46 5.02
N GLU A 256 -19.00 -0.65 5.04
CA GLU A 256 -18.02 0.33 5.53
C GLU A 256 -17.66 1.33 4.41
N ASN A 257 -17.68 2.64 4.70
CA ASN A 257 -17.20 3.64 3.75
C ASN A 257 -15.65 3.72 3.77
N LYS A 258 -15.05 4.33 2.74
CA LYS A 258 -13.59 4.40 2.58
C LYS A 258 -12.90 5.16 3.73
N VAL A 259 -13.54 6.21 4.26
CA VAL A 259 -13.00 7.01 5.39
C VAL A 259 -12.94 6.17 6.66
N THR A 260 -14.01 5.48 7.01
CA THR A 260 -14.03 4.57 8.16
C THR A 260 -12.97 3.47 8.03
N THR A 261 -12.77 2.95 6.81
CA THR A 261 -11.72 1.96 6.51
C THR A 261 -10.32 2.52 6.80
N VAL A 262 -10.00 3.72 6.30
CA VAL A 262 -8.71 4.39 6.55
C VAL A 262 -8.51 4.65 8.04
N ARG A 263 -9.52 5.20 8.72
CA ARG A 263 -9.43 5.52 10.16
C ARG A 263 -9.23 4.27 11.03
N ARG A 264 -9.79 3.13 10.62
CA ARG A 264 -9.62 1.84 11.30
C ARG A 264 -8.27 1.19 11.01
N LEU A 265 -7.83 1.22 9.76
CA LEU A 265 -6.64 0.48 9.30
C LEU A 265 -5.35 1.28 9.41
N VAL A 266 -5.40 2.61 9.44
CA VAL A 266 -4.21 3.49 9.48
C VAL A 266 -4.46 4.66 10.46
N PRO A 267 -4.77 4.37 11.74
CA PRO A 267 -5.04 5.44 12.71
C PRO A 267 -3.85 6.40 12.91
N ALA A 268 -2.63 5.98 12.58
CA ALA A 268 -1.43 6.84 12.54
C ALA A 268 -1.60 8.15 11.75
N VAL A 269 -2.44 8.16 10.71
CA VAL A 269 -2.68 9.37 9.91
C VAL A 269 -3.26 10.50 10.76
N LYS A 270 -4.07 10.16 11.78
CA LYS A 270 -4.59 11.16 12.73
C LYS A 270 -3.47 11.84 13.51
N ASP A 271 -2.46 11.06 13.92
CA ASP A 271 -1.28 11.55 14.65
C ASP A 271 -0.34 12.38 13.75
N LEU A 272 -0.60 12.45 12.44
CA LEU A 272 0.14 13.29 11.50
C LEU A 272 -0.63 14.56 11.09
N LEU A 273 -1.88 14.74 11.53
CA LEU A 273 -2.64 15.95 11.27
C LEU A 273 -1.96 17.17 11.91
N PRO A 274 -2.08 18.38 11.32
CA PRO A 274 -1.43 19.58 11.86
C PRO A 274 -1.89 19.96 13.29
N THR A 275 -0.96 20.47 14.09
CA THR A 275 -1.20 21.04 15.44
C THR A 275 -1.10 22.58 15.45
N TYR A 276 -1.38 23.21 14.31
CA TYR A 276 -1.41 24.66 14.11
C TYR A 276 -2.63 25.01 13.25
N ASP A 277 -3.13 26.25 13.29
CA ASP A 277 -4.32 26.65 12.53
C ASP A 277 -4.08 26.54 11.01
N TYR A 278 -4.57 25.46 10.41
CA TYR A 278 -4.28 25.08 9.02
C TYR A 278 -5.51 25.10 8.10
N LEU A 279 -6.73 25.03 8.65
CA LEU A 279 -7.96 24.86 7.88
C LEU A 279 -8.72 26.19 7.76
N ILE A 280 -8.92 26.65 6.53
CA ILE A 280 -9.71 27.84 6.19
C ILE A 280 -11.05 27.38 5.62
N LEU A 281 -12.07 27.27 6.47
CA LEU A 281 -13.41 26.83 6.06
C LEU A 281 -14.28 28.02 5.67
N ASP A 282 -14.73 28.04 4.42
CA ASP A 282 -15.58 29.10 3.84
C ASP A 282 -14.99 30.51 4.05
N GLY A 283 -13.66 30.61 3.91
CA GLY A 283 -12.91 31.86 4.08
C GLY A 283 -12.59 32.24 5.53
N VAL A 284 -12.92 31.39 6.51
CA VAL A 284 -12.64 31.62 7.94
C VAL A 284 -11.62 30.60 8.45
N LEU A 285 -10.48 31.09 8.93
CA LEU A 285 -9.47 30.26 9.60
C LEU A 285 -10.08 29.65 10.88
N LYS A 286 -9.97 28.33 11.01
CA LYS A 286 -10.46 27.57 12.15
C LYS A 286 -9.33 27.27 13.11
N PRO A 287 -9.54 27.42 14.43
CA PRO A 287 -8.65 26.88 15.43
C PRO A 287 -8.48 25.37 15.23
N TRP A 288 -7.25 24.88 15.18
CA TRP A 288 -6.98 23.46 14.92
C TRP A 288 -7.58 22.53 15.99
N ASP A 289 -7.61 22.98 17.25
CA ASP A 289 -8.19 22.28 18.40
C ASP A 289 -9.72 22.39 18.48
N GLY A 290 -10.32 23.20 17.62
CA GLY A 290 -11.77 23.33 17.45
C GLY A 290 -12.36 22.44 16.36
N LEU A 291 -11.53 21.68 15.65
CA LEU A 291 -11.96 20.72 14.61
C LEU A 291 -12.54 19.45 15.25
N ALA A 292 -13.42 18.77 14.54
CA ALA A 292 -13.95 17.46 14.93
C ALA A 292 -12.85 16.39 14.90
N GLN A 293 -11.96 16.47 13.91
CA GLN A 293 -10.81 15.61 13.73
C GLN A 293 -9.52 16.40 13.89
N TYR A 294 -8.92 16.32 15.07
CA TYR A 294 -7.67 17.01 15.39
C TYR A 294 -6.64 16.05 15.99
N ASN A 295 -5.36 16.45 15.90
CA ASN A 295 -4.23 15.70 16.46
C ASN A 295 -4.04 16.01 17.94
N ASP A 296 -4.58 15.16 18.80
CA ASP A 296 -4.40 15.24 20.25
C ASP A 296 -3.04 14.71 20.71
N TYR A 297 -2.43 13.80 19.95
CA TYR A 297 -1.19 13.14 20.35
C TYR A 297 0.05 14.03 20.21
N LEU A 298 0.36 14.56 19.01
CA LEU A 298 1.54 15.42 18.84
C LEU A 298 1.47 16.65 19.75
N TYR A 299 0.27 17.20 19.93
CA TYR A 299 0.05 18.30 20.87
C TYR A 299 0.43 17.92 22.30
N SER A 300 0.05 16.73 22.76
CA SER A 300 0.37 16.25 24.12
C SER A 300 1.88 16.09 24.38
N ILE A 301 2.68 15.92 23.32
CA ILE A 301 4.14 15.78 23.39
C ILE A 301 4.88 17.01 22.84
N ASN A 302 4.25 18.17 22.72
CA ASN A 302 4.91 19.39 22.20
C ASN A 302 5.93 20.02 23.15
N ASP A 303 5.94 19.64 24.43
CA ASP A 303 7.04 20.02 25.34
C ASP A 303 8.29 19.20 25.03
N ILE A 304 9.18 19.77 24.24
CA ILE A 304 10.45 19.16 23.80
C ILE A 304 11.59 19.33 24.81
N SER A 305 11.39 20.01 25.94
CA SER A 305 12.48 20.44 26.84
C SER A 305 13.38 19.29 27.34
N ILE A 306 12.82 18.09 27.48
CA ILE A 306 13.54 16.89 27.93
C ILE A 306 14.47 16.32 26.86
N ILE A 307 14.13 16.52 25.58
CA ILE A 307 14.82 15.88 24.44
C ILE A 307 15.57 16.88 23.56
N ASP A 308 15.34 18.19 23.73
CA ASP A 308 15.86 19.25 22.86
C ASP A 308 17.39 19.16 22.66
N SER A 309 18.13 18.83 23.72
CA SER A 309 19.59 18.68 23.64
C SER A 309 20.10 17.44 22.88
N LEU A 310 19.23 16.48 22.58
CA LEU A 310 19.57 15.23 21.90
C LEU A 310 19.14 15.20 20.43
N VAL A 311 18.21 16.08 20.06
CA VAL A 311 17.63 16.11 18.73
C VAL A 311 18.37 17.11 17.86
N GLN A 312 18.76 16.64 16.68
CA GLN A 312 19.21 17.46 15.59
C GLN A 312 18.18 17.40 14.47
N VAL A 313 17.56 18.54 14.18
CA VAL A 313 16.57 18.63 13.10
C VAL A 313 17.24 18.92 11.76
N MET A 314 16.83 18.23 10.72
CA MET A 314 17.09 18.58 9.33
C MET A 314 15.75 18.98 8.70
N ALA A 315 15.56 20.29 8.51
CA ALA A 315 14.37 20.86 7.91
C ALA A 315 14.62 21.12 6.42
N GLY A 316 13.74 20.62 5.56
CA GLY A 316 13.85 20.89 4.13
C GLY A 316 13.31 22.27 3.76
N THR A 317 13.91 22.85 2.72
CA THR A 317 13.64 24.19 2.19
C THR A 317 13.75 24.17 0.66
N GLY A 318 13.29 25.22 0.00
CA GLY A 318 13.40 25.39 -1.45
C GLY A 318 12.29 24.71 -2.26
N VAL A 319 11.41 23.93 -1.63
CA VAL A 319 10.28 23.24 -2.29
C VAL A 319 8.95 23.79 -1.78
N SER A 320 8.07 24.16 -2.71
CA SER A 320 6.74 24.67 -2.37
C SER A 320 5.90 23.59 -1.70
N THR A 321 5.53 23.80 -0.44
CA THR A 321 4.98 22.75 0.42
C THR A 321 3.63 23.13 1.00
N LYS A 322 2.67 22.20 0.97
CA LYS A 322 1.31 22.43 1.46
C LYS A 322 1.33 22.76 2.95
N HIS A 323 0.79 23.91 3.32
CA HIS A 323 0.79 24.41 4.70
C HIS A 323 -0.63 24.66 5.23
N GLN A 324 -1.48 25.27 4.40
CA GLN A 324 -2.87 25.60 4.73
C GLN A 324 -3.83 25.04 3.69
N ILE A 325 -5.06 24.78 4.11
CA ILE A 325 -6.10 24.15 3.31
C ILE A 325 -7.26 25.12 3.18
N ASN A 326 -7.55 25.53 1.95
CA ASN A 326 -8.81 26.21 1.64
C ASN A 326 -9.88 25.15 1.47
N ALA A 327 -10.87 25.18 2.36
CA ALA A 327 -11.96 24.23 2.38
C ALA A 327 -13.32 24.93 2.27
N VAL A 328 -14.30 24.17 1.78
CA VAL A 328 -15.71 24.57 1.80
C VAL A 328 -16.52 23.61 2.63
N THR A 329 -17.68 24.06 3.10
CA THR A 329 -18.66 23.17 3.70
C THR A 329 -18.93 21.99 2.76
N ARG A 330 -18.79 20.77 3.29
CA ARG A 330 -18.97 19.53 2.53
C ARG A 330 -20.36 19.45 1.90
N GLY A 331 -20.45 18.93 0.69
CA GLY A 331 -21.71 18.71 0.01
C GLY A 331 -22.45 17.48 0.55
N TYR A 332 -23.70 17.30 0.17
CA TYR A 332 -24.49 16.15 0.62
C TYR A 332 -23.86 14.80 0.19
N LYS A 333 -23.22 14.72 -1.00
CA LYS A 333 -22.50 13.51 -1.46
C LYS A 333 -21.37 13.14 -0.51
N ASP A 334 -20.65 14.16 -0.07
CA ASP A 334 -19.53 14.00 0.85
C ASP A 334 -20.05 13.51 2.21
N VAL A 335 -21.18 14.04 2.70
CA VAL A 335 -21.83 13.57 3.94
C VAL A 335 -22.18 12.07 3.85
N MET A 336 -22.84 11.63 2.77
CA MET A 336 -23.20 10.21 2.61
C MET A 336 -21.97 9.31 2.48
N ALA A 337 -20.92 9.79 1.83
CA ALA A 337 -19.65 9.07 1.73
C ALA A 337 -18.83 9.08 3.03
N GLY A 338 -19.32 9.75 4.09
CA GLY A 338 -18.61 9.89 5.36
C GLY A 338 -17.37 10.80 5.28
N LYS A 339 -17.28 11.65 4.26
CA LYS A 339 -16.10 12.48 3.98
C LYS A 339 -16.23 13.88 4.56
N TRP A 340 -15.08 14.51 4.80
CA TRP A 340 -14.90 15.96 4.98
C TRP A 340 -15.71 16.55 6.13
N GLU A 341 -15.70 15.88 7.28
CA GLU A 341 -16.39 16.31 8.50
C GLU A 341 -16.06 17.75 8.91
N ASP A 342 -14.78 18.14 8.78
CA ASP A 342 -14.29 19.49 9.10
C ASP A 342 -14.30 20.44 7.90
N GLY A 343 -14.47 19.92 6.68
CA GLY A 343 -14.52 20.72 5.45
C GLY A 343 -13.87 20.03 4.26
N LYS A 344 -14.46 20.20 3.08
CA LYS A 344 -13.93 19.62 1.84
C LYS A 344 -12.78 20.46 1.32
N ALA A 345 -11.59 19.86 1.22
CA ALA A 345 -10.44 20.51 0.64
C ALA A 345 -10.70 20.89 -0.83
N LEU A 346 -10.43 22.14 -1.19
CA LEU A 346 -10.48 22.64 -2.57
C LEU A 346 -9.09 22.93 -3.12
N SER A 347 -8.24 23.53 -2.30
CA SER A 347 -6.88 23.89 -2.68
C SER A 347 -5.99 24.03 -1.46
N PHE A 348 -4.69 24.06 -1.71
CA PHE A 348 -3.67 24.24 -0.69
C PHE A 348 -2.94 25.55 -0.93
N ALA A 349 -2.77 26.32 0.14
CA ALA A 349 -1.76 27.37 0.17
C ALA A 349 -0.43 26.73 0.59
N THR A 350 0.64 27.16 -0.07
CA THR A 350 1.97 26.61 0.13
C THR A 350 2.89 27.59 0.85
N ALA A 351 3.87 27.03 1.55
CA ALA A 351 4.98 27.72 2.20
C ALA A 351 6.30 27.05 1.78
N ASP A 352 7.43 27.55 2.28
CA ASP A 352 8.73 26.89 2.06
C ASP A 352 8.82 25.58 2.85
N GLY A 353 9.50 24.59 2.30
CA GLY A 353 9.59 23.24 2.87
C GLY A 353 10.23 22.23 1.91
N ASP A 354 9.89 20.95 2.08
CA ASP A 354 10.43 19.83 1.30
C ASP A 354 9.44 19.20 0.28
N GLY A 355 8.25 19.77 0.13
CA GLY A 355 7.16 19.28 -0.72
C GLY A 355 6.07 18.50 0.03
N THR A 356 6.39 17.96 1.22
CA THR A 356 5.47 17.24 2.12
C THR A 356 5.30 17.98 3.44
N VAL A 357 6.40 18.35 4.09
CA VAL A 357 6.47 19.03 5.39
C VAL A 357 7.01 20.44 5.20
N TRP A 358 6.21 21.43 5.58
CA TRP A 358 6.65 22.82 5.54
C TRP A 358 7.64 23.10 6.67
N HIS A 359 8.56 24.05 6.44
CA HIS A 359 9.73 24.30 7.27
C HIS A 359 9.42 24.36 8.78
N ASP A 360 8.47 25.19 9.23
CA ASP A 360 8.22 25.37 10.67
C ASP A 360 7.64 24.10 11.32
N SER A 361 6.89 23.27 10.58
CA SER A 361 6.49 21.96 11.08
C SER A 361 7.66 21.00 11.17
N ALA A 362 8.59 21.04 10.22
CA ALA A 362 9.81 20.26 10.32
C ALA A 362 10.67 20.73 11.51
N TRP A 363 10.76 22.04 11.74
CA TRP A 363 11.57 22.62 12.81
C TRP A 363 11.02 22.31 14.21
N GLY A 364 9.70 22.27 14.38
CA GLY A 364 9.05 21.78 15.61
C GLY A 364 9.34 22.57 16.90
N GLY A 365 10.03 23.71 16.79
CA GLY A 365 10.48 24.51 17.93
C GLY A 365 11.81 24.08 18.56
N PHE A 366 12.52 23.10 17.97
CA PHE A 366 13.83 22.64 18.47
C PHE A 366 14.89 23.74 18.40
N ALA A 367 15.82 23.75 19.36
CA ALA A 367 16.90 24.73 19.40
C ALA A 367 18.04 24.41 18.40
N SER A 368 18.25 23.12 18.09
CA SER A 368 19.30 22.66 17.18
C SER A 368 18.69 22.08 15.90
N GLY A 369 19.06 22.66 14.77
CA GLY A 369 18.61 22.22 13.48
C GLY A 369 19.44 22.84 12.36
N LEU A 370 19.25 22.34 11.15
CA LEU A 370 19.83 22.92 9.95
C LEU A 370 18.81 22.88 8.80
N ASP A 371 18.90 23.90 7.95
CA ASP A 371 18.14 23.97 6.70
C ASP A 371 18.87 23.22 5.59
N LEU A 372 18.12 22.44 4.82
CA LEU A 372 18.61 21.78 3.61
C LEU A 372 17.71 22.12 2.43
N GLU A 373 18.30 22.57 1.34
CA GLU A 373 17.60 22.73 0.08
C GLU A 373 17.42 21.34 -0.56
N ALA A 374 16.34 20.65 -0.18
CA ALA A 374 16.09 19.26 -0.53
C ALA A 374 14.58 18.96 -0.56
N SER A 375 14.17 18.12 -1.51
CA SER A 375 12.83 17.52 -1.48
C SER A 375 12.69 16.52 -0.33
N HIS A 376 11.47 16.09 -0.04
CA HIS A 376 11.18 15.14 1.03
C HIS A 376 11.90 13.79 0.82
N ALA A 377 12.14 13.39 -0.42
CA ALA A 377 12.96 12.21 -0.71
C ALA A 377 14.46 12.52 -0.62
N ASP A 378 14.90 13.68 -1.12
CA ASP A 378 16.31 14.07 -1.16
C ASP A 378 16.89 14.32 0.23
N ILE A 379 16.07 14.69 1.22
CA ILE A 379 16.51 14.99 2.59
C ILE A 379 17.08 13.78 3.34
N ILE A 380 16.90 12.57 2.81
CA ILE A 380 17.47 11.33 3.33
C ILE A 380 18.34 10.59 2.30
N SER A 381 18.20 10.89 1.01
CA SER A 381 18.83 10.13 -0.08
C SER A 381 19.94 10.88 -0.83
N SER A 382 19.97 12.21 -0.78
CA SER A 382 20.93 13.02 -1.54
C SER A 382 22.28 13.12 -0.83
N GLU A 383 23.37 13.21 -1.60
CA GLU A 383 24.73 13.38 -1.07
C GLU A 383 24.86 14.53 -0.06
N PRO A 384 24.32 15.75 -0.30
CA PRO A 384 24.40 16.83 0.69
C PRO A 384 23.66 16.51 1.98
N ALA A 385 22.49 15.87 1.91
CA ALA A 385 21.72 15.53 3.09
C ALA A 385 22.42 14.44 3.92
N ILE A 386 22.90 13.38 3.27
CA ILE A 386 23.63 12.29 3.93
C ILE A 386 24.94 12.81 4.53
N THR A 387 25.64 13.72 3.85
CA THR A 387 26.84 14.39 4.40
C THR A 387 26.55 15.12 5.69
N ASN A 388 25.39 15.77 5.81
CA ASN A 388 24.98 16.42 7.06
C ASN A 388 24.63 15.39 8.14
N ILE A 389 23.94 14.31 7.80
CA ILE A 389 23.70 13.19 8.76
C ILE A 389 25.03 12.67 9.29
N PHE A 390 25.99 12.39 8.42
CA PHE A 390 27.33 11.93 8.80
C PHE A 390 28.05 12.92 9.70
N THR A 391 28.00 14.21 9.35
CA THR A 391 28.59 15.27 10.17
C THR A 391 27.99 15.29 11.57
N GLU A 392 26.67 15.18 11.67
CA GLU A 392 25.94 15.22 12.93
C GLU A 392 26.19 13.98 13.79
N LEU A 393 26.38 12.82 13.16
CA LEU A 393 26.74 11.58 13.83
C LEU A 393 28.25 11.47 14.14
N GLY A 394 29.07 12.41 13.64
CA GLY A 394 30.52 12.41 13.83
C GLY A 394 31.27 11.36 12.99
N LEU A 395 30.70 10.97 11.85
CA LEU A 395 31.21 9.97 10.92
C LEU A 395 32.08 10.58 9.81
N ASP A 396 32.84 9.75 9.09
CA ASP A 396 33.70 10.20 7.99
C ASP A 396 32.86 10.55 6.75
N THR A 397 32.67 11.84 6.49
CA THR A 397 31.88 12.33 5.35
C THR A 397 32.46 11.95 3.99
N SER A 398 33.74 11.54 3.91
CA SER A 398 34.31 11.01 2.66
C SER A 398 33.76 9.63 2.27
N LYS A 399 33.00 8.99 3.16
CA LYS A 399 32.35 7.69 2.96
C LYS A 399 30.94 7.77 2.40
N VAL A 400 30.39 8.97 2.24
CA VAL A 400 29.07 9.15 1.66
C VAL A 400 29.04 8.64 0.22
N ILE A 401 28.07 7.78 -0.08
CA ILE A 401 27.78 7.25 -1.41
C ILE A 401 26.41 7.77 -1.83
N SER A 402 26.33 8.31 -3.04
CA SER A 402 25.09 8.71 -3.70
C SER A 402 25.10 8.17 -5.11
N SER A 403 24.57 6.96 -5.29
CA SER A 403 24.65 6.21 -6.55
C SER A 403 23.31 5.83 -7.14
N THR A 404 22.26 5.84 -6.33
CA THR A 404 20.86 5.63 -6.74
C THR A 404 20.12 6.96 -6.75
N ASN A 405 19.16 7.09 -7.67
CA ASN A 405 18.17 8.16 -7.65
C ASN A 405 16.85 7.50 -7.26
N PRO A 406 16.24 7.86 -6.11
CA PRO A 406 15.04 7.19 -5.66
C PRO A 406 13.87 7.30 -6.65
N ASP A 407 13.08 6.23 -6.79
CA ASP A 407 11.89 6.23 -7.62
C ASP A 407 10.73 6.98 -6.95
N ILE A 408 10.67 8.27 -7.24
CA ILE A 408 9.66 9.20 -6.74
C ILE A 408 8.48 9.40 -7.72
N ARG A 409 8.31 8.53 -8.72
CA ARG A 409 7.14 8.60 -9.61
C ARG A 409 5.87 8.49 -8.77
N ASP A 410 4.82 9.20 -9.18
CA ASP A 410 3.55 9.34 -8.45
C ASP A 410 2.38 8.61 -9.12
N SER A 411 2.65 7.86 -10.20
CA SER A 411 1.67 7.01 -10.87
C SER A 411 2.06 5.53 -10.86
N VAL A 412 1.06 4.65 -10.82
CA VAL A 412 1.22 3.20 -10.86
C VAL A 412 -0.07 2.51 -11.30
N LEU A 413 0.07 1.47 -12.12
CA LEU A 413 -0.97 0.47 -12.32
C LEU A 413 -0.77 -0.65 -11.31
N ALA A 414 -1.79 -0.90 -10.47
CA ALA A 414 -1.82 -2.00 -9.53
C ALA A 414 -2.80 -3.07 -10.00
N VAL A 415 -2.34 -4.30 -10.17
CA VAL A 415 -3.17 -5.45 -10.54
C VAL A 415 -3.04 -6.50 -9.46
N ILE A 416 -4.16 -6.90 -8.86
CA ILE A 416 -4.17 -7.95 -7.83
C ILE A 416 -5.32 -8.92 -8.06
N LEU A 417 -4.99 -10.21 -7.98
CA LEU A 417 -5.96 -11.30 -8.13
C LEU A 417 -6.23 -11.96 -6.76
N ARG A 418 -7.50 -12.06 -6.37
CA ARG A 418 -7.96 -12.84 -5.22
C ARG A 418 -8.55 -14.15 -5.74
N SER A 419 -8.17 -15.25 -5.09
CA SER A 419 -8.33 -16.67 -5.45
C SER A 419 -9.44 -17.04 -6.45
N PRO A 420 -9.33 -18.12 -7.24
CA PRO A 420 -8.11 -18.87 -7.57
C PRO A 420 -7.40 -18.27 -8.80
N GLY A 421 -6.39 -18.96 -9.32
CA GLY A 421 -5.65 -18.57 -10.53
C GLY A 421 -4.31 -17.87 -10.29
N THR A 422 -3.47 -17.83 -11.30
CA THR A 422 -2.21 -17.05 -11.34
C THR A 422 -2.37 -15.86 -12.28
N LEU A 423 -1.55 -14.83 -12.06
CA LEU A 423 -1.61 -13.57 -12.79
C LEU A 423 -0.47 -13.51 -13.81
N GLU A 424 -0.77 -13.21 -15.06
CA GLU A 424 0.21 -12.78 -16.07
C GLU A 424 -0.18 -11.39 -16.57
N VAL A 425 0.74 -10.42 -16.50
CA VAL A 425 0.52 -9.05 -16.97
C VAL A 425 1.58 -8.71 -18.01
N CYS A 426 1.16 -8.24 -19.19
CA CYS A 426 2.05 -7.96 -20.31
C CYS A 426 1.76 -6.59 -20.95
N GLU A 427 2.81 -5.98 -21.47
CA GLU A 427 2.76 -4.90 -22.45
C GLU A 427 3.42 -5.45 -23.72
N GLU A 428 2.62 -5.62 -24.78
CA GLU A 428 3.05 -6.33 -26.00
C GLU A 428 3.62 -7.72 -25.69
N ALA A 429 4.94 -7.91 -25.81
CA ALA A 429 5.65 -9.17 -25.58
C ALA A 429 6.42 -9.22 -24.25
N VAL A 430 6.42 -8.14 -23.47
CA VAL A 430 7.15 -8.04 -22.20
C VAL A 430 6.18 -8.25 -21.05
N CYS A 431 6.44 -9.24 -20.19
CA CYS A 431 5.51 -9.64 -19.13
C CYS A 431 6.15 -9.65 -17.74
N ASN A 432 5.30 -9.51 -16.72
CA ASN A 432 5.59 -9.73 -15.30
C ASN A 432 6.88 -9.01 -14.85
N SER A 433 7.83 -9.73 -14.25
CA SER A 433 9.07 -9.16 -13.69
C SER A 433 9.96 -8.44 -14.72
N SER A 434 9.75 -8.66 -16.03
CA SER A 434 10.46 -7.90 -17.08
C SER A 434 9.77 -6.58 -17.43
N LEU A 435 8.52 -6.40 -17.01
CA LEU A 435 7.71 -5.20 -17.25
C LEU A 435 7.63 -4.31 -16.00
N GLY A 436 7.37 -4.90 -14.83
CA GLY A 436 7.18 -4.20 -13.57
C GLY A 436 7.46 -5.09 -12.36
N TRP A 437 7.07 -4.63 -11.17
CA TRP A 437 7.23 -5.40 -9.94
C TRP A 437 6.17 -6.48 -9.86
N TYR A 438 6.58 -7.74 -9.90
CA TYR A 438 5.70 -8.89 -9.90
C TYR A 438 5.94 -9.78 -8.69
N PHE A 439 4.89 -9.98 -7.89
CA PHE A 439 4.91 -10.76 -6.67
C PHE A 439 3.96 -11.96 -6.80
N PRO A 440 4.40 -13.08 -7.41
CA PRO A 440 3.52 -14.21 -7.73
C PRO A 440 2.86 -14.83 -6.51
N SER A 441 3.59 -14.96 -5.39
CA SER A 441 3.06 -15.50 -4.12
C SER A 441 1.90 -14.67 -3.55
N TYR A 442 1.88 -13.37 -3.86
CA TYR A 442 0.83 -12.44 -3.43
C TYR A 442 -0.18 -12.13 -4.55
N LYS A 443 0.02 -12.71 -5.75
CA LYS A 443 -0.76 -12.44 -6.97
C LYS A 443 -0.92 -10.95 -7.26
N LEU A 444 0.16 -10.20 -7.03
CA LEU A 444 0.22 -8.75 -7.13
C LEU A 444 1.22 -8.35 -8.21
N PHE A 445 0.83 -7.40 -9.05
CA PHE A 445 1.68 -6.75 -10.02
C PHE A 445 1.55 -5.23 -9.88
N LEU A 446 2.67 -4.52 -9.88
CA LEU A 446 2.76 -3.07 -9.79
C LEU A 446 3.62 -2.56 -10.95
N LEU A 447 3.09 -1.63 -11.74
CA LEU A 447 3.80 -0.97 -12.83
C LEU A 447 3.92 0.53 -12.55
N PRO A 448 5.01 0.97 -11.93
CA PRO A 448 5.23 2.39 -11.63
C PRO A 448 5.41 3.20 -12.92
N GLY A 449 4.98 4.46 -12.89
CA GLY A 449 5.00 5.34 -14.06
C GLY A 449 3.99 4.96 -15.15
N PHE A 450 2.91 4.26 -14.80
CA PHE A 450 1.84 3.99 -15.74
C PHE A 450 1.22 5.31 -16.24
N THR A 451 1.09 5.44 -17.56
CA THR A 451 0.57 6.63 -18.24
C THR A 451 -0.60 6.33 -19.17
N GLY A 452 -1.17 5.13 -19.08
CA GLY A 452 -2.28 4.68 -19.92
C GLY A 452 -1.89 3.88 -21.15
N GLN A 453 -0.70 3.27 -21.14
CA GLN A 453 -0.34 2.25 -22.14
C GLN A 453 -1.31 1.05 -22.08
N ASP A 454 -1.48 0.34 -23.19
CA ASP A 454 -2.36 -0.83 -23.27
C ASP A 454 -1.70 -2.01 -22.55
N ILE A 455 -2.42 -2.62 -21.61
CA ILE A 455 -1.91 -3.71 -20.78
C ILE A 455 -2.82 -4.94 -20.91
N ASP A 456 -2.20 -6.07 -21.22
CA ASP A 456 -2.83 -7.38 -21.26
C ASP A 456 -2.72 -8.04 -19.89
N VAL A 457 -3.86 -8.27 -19.22
CA VAL A 457 -3.92 -9.02 -17.96
C VAL A 457 -4.57 -10.37 -18.21
N LYS A 458 -3.95 -11.45 -17.75
CA LYS A 458 -4.50 -12.80 -17.83
C LYS A 458 -4.59 -13.44 -16.46
N VAL A 459 -5.68 -14.16 -16.25
CA VAL A 459 -5.90 -15.04 -15.11
C VAL A 459 -5.83 -16.48 -15.61
N LEU A 460 -4.84 -17.23 -15.12
CA LEU A 460 -4.55 -18.59 -15.58
C LEU A 460 -4.95 -19.63 -14.53
N GLU A 461 -5.60 -20.70 -14.97
CA GLU A 461 -5.90 -21.87 -14.14
C GLU A 461 -4.65 -22.71 -13.92
N GLU A 462 -3.81 -22.29 -12.97
CA GLU A 462 -2.63 -23.04 -12.53
C GLU A 462 -2.68 -23.40 -11.05
N SER A 463 -3.56 -22.73 -10.28
CA SER A 463 -3.64 -22.86 -8.83
C SER A 463 -5.02 -23.29 -8.31
N GLY A 464 -5.93 -23.65 -9.22
CA GLY A 464 -7.23 -24.23 -8.89
C GLY A 464 -8.42 -23.61 -9.61
N LEU A 465 -9.56 -24.28 -9.46
CA LEU A 465 -10.87 -23.89 -9.98
C LEU A 465 -11.69 -23.16 -8.93
N GLY A 466 -12.56 -22.25 -9.37
CA GLY A 466 -13.41 -21.44 -8.49
C GLY A 466 -13.59 -20.01 -8.96
N ASP A 467 -14.39 -19.26 -8.19
CA ASP A 467 -14.68 -17.84 -8.42
C ASP A 467 -13.51 -16.97 -7.98
N TYR A 468 -13.13 -15.98 -8.78
CA TYR A 468 -12.06 -15.03 -8.50
C TYR A 468 -12.46 -13.57 -8.63
N ASP A 469 -11.72 -12.72 -7.93
CA ASP A 469 -11.83 -11.27 -8.04
C ASP A 469 -10.50 -10.69 -8.56
N LEU A 470 -10.52 -10.11 -9.76
CA LEU A 470 -9.43 -9.35 -10.33
C LEU A 470 -9.64 -7.85 -10.07
N HIS A 471 -8.70 -7.23 -9.36
CA HIS A 471 -8.71 -5.80 -9.10
C HIS A 471 -7.63 -5.12 -9.95
N VAL A 472 -8.02 -4.12 -10.72
CA VAL A 472 -7.12 -3.29 -11.55
C VAL A 472 -7.29 -1.84 -11.11
N GLY A 473 -6.20 -1.21 -10.71
CA GLY A 473 -6.17 0.14 -10.17
C GLY A 473 -5.20 1.03 -10.91
N GLU A 474 -5.67 2.16 -11.43
CA GLU A 474 -4.84 3.25 -11.89
C GLU A 474 -4.73 4.28 -10.77
N LEU A 475 -3.53 4.42 -10.22
CA LEU A 475 -3.22 5.37 -9.17
C LEU A 475 -2.34 6.46 -9.79
N THR A 476 -2.74 7.72 -9.70
CA THR A 476 -1.95 8.88 -10.20
C THR A 476 -1.62 9.82 -9.05
N ALA A 477 -0.93 10.94 -9.28
CA ALA A 477 -0.65 11.93 -8.24
C ALA A 477 -1.91 12.37 -7.45
N THR A 478 -3.04 12.58 -8.13
CA THR A 478 -4.21 13.25 -7.55
C THR A 478 -5.47 12.40 -7.45
N LYS A 479 -5.49 11.23 -8.10
CA LYS A 479 -6.66 10.35 -8.12
C LYS A 479 -6.31 8.88 -8.06
N GLU A 480 -7.32 8.08 -7.75
CA GLU A 480 -7.33 6.64 -7.85
C GLU A 480 -8.58 6.20 -8.59
N GLU A 481 -8.45 5.26 -9.52
CA GLU A 481 -9.57 4.58 -10.14
C GLU A 481 -9.36 3.08 -10.09
N TRP A 482 -10.35 2.35 -9.58
CA TRP A 482 -10.32 0.90 -9.44
C TRP A 482 -11.46 0.25 -10.21
N LYS A 483 -11.14 -0.82 -10.93
CA LYS A 483 -12.12 -1.79 -11.46
C LYS A 483 -11.96 -3.11 -10.73
N LYS A 484 -13.09 -3.68 -10.29
CA LYS A 484 -13.17 -5.06 -9.79
C LYS A 484 -13.87 -5.87 -10.88
N ILE A 485 -13.27 -6.98 -11.27
CA ILE A 485 -13.80 -7.92 -12.24
C ILE A 485 -13.96 -9.25 -11.54
N GLU A 486 -15.17 -9.77 -11.53
CA GLU A 486 -15.47 -11.09 -10.98
C GLU A 486 -15.43 -12.10 -12.13
N GLY A 487 -14.75 -13.22 -11.93
CA GLY A 487 -14.63 -14.27 -12.93
C GLY A 487 -14.65 -15.65 -12.28
N LYS A 488 -14.62 -16.70 -13.10
CA LYS A 488 -14.68 -18.08 -12.61
C LYS A 488 -13.82 -19.00 -13.49
N LEU A 489 -12.92 -19.73 -12.86
CA LEU A 489 -12.15 -20.79 -13.49
C LEU A 489 -12.90 -22.11 -13.31
N THR A 490 -13.43 -22.68 -14.40
CA THR A 490 -14.21 -23.93 -14.43
C THR A 490 -13.46 -25.09 -15.05
N ASP A 491 -12.51 -24.82 -15.94
CA ASP A 491 -11.84 -25.83 -16.74
C ASP A 491 -10.32 -25.83 -16.54
N THR A 492 -9.73 -27.03 -16.57
CA THR A 492 -8.28 -27.16 -16.45
C THR A 492 -7.56 -26.51 -17.63
N GLY A 493 -6.62 -25.61 -17.33
CA GLY A 493 -5.90 -24.84 -18.35
C GLY A 493 -6.71 -23.68 -18.96
N GLN A 494 -7.82 -23.29 -18.33
CA GLN A 494 -8.54 -22.08 -18.70
C GLN A 494 -7.64 -20.84 -18.54
N GLN A 495 -7.82 -19.89 -19.46
CA GLN A 495 -7.21 -18.57 -19.42
C GLN A 495 -8.28 -17.53 -19.69
N ASP A 496 -8.50 -16.65 -18.72
CA ASP A 496 -9.32 -15.45 -18.90
C ASP A 496 -8.39 -14.28 -19.21
N SER A 497 -8.66 -13.55 -20.30
CA SER A 497 -7.81 -12.44 -20.74
C SER A 497 -8.56 -11.12 -20.65
N TYR A 498 -7.87 -10.05 -20.27
CA TYR A 498 -8.41 -8.73 -20.04
C TYR A 498 -7.50 -7.68 -20.67
N GLN A 499 -8.08 -6.77 -21.44
CA GLN A 499 -7.44 -5.58 -21.98
C GLN A 499 -7.69 -4.42 -21.02
N VAL A 500 -6.60 -3.83 -20.53
CA VAL A 500 -6.62 -2.65 -19.66
C VAL A 500 -6.14 -1.46 -20.48
N THR A 501 -7.00 -0.45 -20.60
CA THR A 501 -6.67 0.81 -21.29
C THR A 501 -7.02 1.98 -20.38
N SER A 502 -6.35 3.12 -20.57
CA SER A 502 -6.72 4.35 -19.86
C SER A 502 -6.66 5.56 -20.78
N SER A 503 -7.75 6.33 -20.81
CA SER A 503 -7.84 7.58 -21.57
C SER A 503 -8.22 8.72 -20.63
N GLY A 504 -7.32 9.68 -20.43
CA GLY A 504 -7.54 10.79 -19.48
C GLY A 504 -7.59 10.35 -18.02
N GLY A 505 -6.99 9.21 -17.70
CA GLY A 505 -7.09 8.53 -16.41
C GLY A 505 -8.52 8.07 -16.10
N GLN A 506 -9.26 7.68 -17.14
CA GLN A 506 -10.45 6.85 -17.02
C GLN A 506 -10.05 5.42 -17.36
N LEU A 507 -9.91 4.60 -16.32
CA LEU A 507 -9.50 3.21 -16.44
C LEU A 507 -10.63 2.38 -17.06
N GLN A 508 -10.33 1.62 -18.09
CA GLN A 508 -11.23 0.66 -18.72
C GLN A 508 -10.61 -0.72 -18.67
N VAL A 509 -11.41 -1.71 -18.29
CA VAL A 509 -11.01 -3.12 -18.33
C VAL A 509 -12.06 -3.89 -19.10
N SER A 510 -11.67 -4.46 -20.23
CA SER A 510 -12.54 -5.24 -21.09
C SER A 510 -12.00 -6.66 -21.20
N GLN A 511 -12.87 -7.66 -21.11
CA GLN A 511 -12.46 -9.06 -21.19
C GLN A 511 -12.27 -9.43 -22.67
N GLY A 512 -11.08 -9.88 -23.04
CA GLY A 512 -10.78 -10.39 -24.37
C GLY A 512 -11.66 -11.60 -24.68
N GLY A 513 -12.54 -11.46 -25.67
CA GLY A 513 -13.41 -12.54 -26.14
C GLY A 513 -14.71 -12.74 -25.37
N VAL A 514 -15.01 -11.93 -24.34
CA VAL A 514 -16.31 -11.94 -23.64
C VAL A 514 -17.11 -10.70 -24.01
N THR A 515 -18.26 -10.94 -24.63
CA THR A 515 -19.26 -9.90 -24.96
C THR A 515 -19.98 -9.44 -23.68
N ALA A 516 -20.57 -8.23 -23.64
CA ALA A 516 -21.36 -7.82 -22.46
C ALA A 516 -22.52 -8.78 -22.16
N GLN A 517 -22.93 -9.59 -23.13
CA GLN A 517 -23.89 -10.68 -22.97
C GLN A 517 -23.46 -11.66 -21.88
N ASN A 518 -22.27 -12.26 -21.98
CA ASN A 518 -21.84 -13.27 -21.01
C ASN A 518 -21.67 -12.64 -19.61
N GLY A 519 -21.28 -11.36 -19.54
CA GLY A 519 -21.20 -10.65 -18.25
C GLY A 519 -22.55 -10.49 -17.55
N LEU A 520 -23.62 -10.25 -18.32
CA LEU A 520 -24.98 -10.20 -17.78
C LEU A 520 -25.43 -11.58 -17.31
N GLU A 521 -25.18 -12.63 -18.08
CA GLU A 521 -25.51 -14.02 -17.70
C GLU A 521 -24.81 -14.43 -16.40
N VAL A 522 -23.50 -14.20 -16.28
CA VAL A 522 -22.71 -14.58 -15.08
C VAL A 522 -23.22 -13.88 -13.83
N THR A 523 -23.49 -12.57 -13.90
CA THR A 523 -23.98 -11.82 -12.73
C THR A 523 -25.40 -12.22 -12.36
N ALA A 524 -26.25 -12.54 -13.34
CA ALA A 524 -27.60 -13.04 -13.12
C ALA A 524 -27.61 -14.41 -12.44
N ASP A 525 -26.77 -15.35 -12.89
CA ASP A 525 -26.61 -16.67 -12.28
C ASP A 525 -26.11 -16.57 -10.83
N ALA A 526 -25.17 -15.66 -10.56
CA ALA A 526 -24.68 -15.41 -9.22
C ALA A 526 -25.78 -14.88 -8.28
N LEU A 527 -26.69 -14.04 -8.79
CA LEU A 527 -27.83 -13.55 -8.02
C LEU A 527 -28.87 -14.64 -7.76
N GLU A 528 -29.15 -15.52 -8.73
CA GLU A 528 -30.08 -16.64 -8.58
C GLU A 528 -29.66 -17.63 -7.47
N LEU A 529 -28.36 -17.78 -7.23
CA LEU A 529 -27.84 -18.62 -6.14
C LEU A 529 -28.18 -18.07 -4.75
N VAL A 530 -28.29 -16.75 -4.59
CA VAL A 530 -28.55 -16.10 -3.30
C VAL A 530 -30.00 -15.64 -3.13
N GLU A 531 -30.69 -15.34 -4.23
CA GLU A 531 -32.10 -14.95 -4.27
C GLU A 531 -32.85 -15.76 -5.34
N PRO A 532 -33.17 -17.04 -5.08
CA PRO A 532 -33.79 -17.90 -6.07
C PRO A 532 -35.16 -17.38 -6.52
N GLY A 533 -35.40 -17.39 -7.83
CA GLY A 533 -36.64 -16.92 -8.44
C GLY A 533 -36.73 -15.40 -8.59
N TRP A 534 -35.62 -14.66 -8.49
CA TRP A 534 -35.65 -13.21 -8.69
C TRP A 534 -36.04 -12.82 -10.13
N ASP A 535 -35.79 -13.69 -11.12
CA ASP A 535 -36.20 -13.53 -12.52
C ASP A 535 -37.15 -14.65 -12.99
N GLU A 536 -38.29 -14.83 -12.31
CA GLU A 536 -39.28 -15.90 -12.61
C GLU A 536 -39.75 -15.95 -14.07
N GLU A 537 -39.67 -14.82 -14.78
CA GLU A 537 -40.08 -14.70 -16.17
C GLU A 537 -38.95 -14.98 -17.17
N ASP A 538 -37.73 -15.30 -16.72
CA ASP A 538 -36.55 -15.52 -17.54
C ASP A 538 -36.28 -14.33 -18.49
N ASN A 539 -36.37 -13.11 -17.94
CA ASN A 539 -36.18 -11.89 -18.70
C ASN A 539 -34.73 -11.68 -19.10
N VAL A 540 -33.75 -12.17 -18.33
CA VAL A 540 -32.33 -12.13 -18.70
C VAL A 540 -32.14 -12.84 -20.05
N SER A 541 -32.67 -14.06 -20.20
CA SER A 541 -32.63 -14.80 -21.47
C SER A 541 -33.32 -14.05 -22.61
N LYS A 542 -34.45 -13.38 -22.34
CA LYS A 542 -35.12 -12.52 -23.34
C LYS A 542 -34.30 -11.29 -23.72
N VAL A 543 -33.53 -10.72 -22.80
CA VAL A 543 -32.67 -9.56 -23.09
C VAL A 543 -31.52 -9.95 -24.00
N ILE A 544 -30.99 -11.16 -23.88
CA ILE A 544 -29.86 -11.63 -24.70
C ILE A 544 -30.28 -12.23 -26.05
N ASP A 545 -31.53 -12.70 -26.19
CA ASP A 545 -32.03 -13.35 -27.41
C ASP A 545 -32.04 -12.39 -28.63
N GLU A 546 -31.13 -12.64 -29.58
CA GLU A 546 -30.99 -11.87 -30.82
C GLU A 546 -32.18 -12.04 -31.79
N SER A 547 -33.02 -13.05 -31.60
CA SER A 547 -34.22 -13.26 -32.42
C SER A 547 -35.37 -12.32 -32.05
N LEU A 548 -35.33 -11.74 -30.84
CA LEU A 548 -36.32 -10.77 -30.36
C LEU A 548 -36.03 -9.37 -30.88
N SER A 549 -37.10 -8.60 -31.12
CA SER A 549 -36.96 -7.19 -31.49
C SER A 549 -36.37 -6.37 -30.33
N ILE A 550 -35.68 -5.27 -30.65
CA ILE A 550 -35.16 -4.33 -29.63
C ILE A 550 -36.26 -3.89 -28.66
N LEU A 551 -37.50 -3.72 -29.14
CA LEU A 551 -38.63 -3.35 -28.27
C LEU A 551 -38.96 -4.42 -27.24
N GLU A 552 -38.99 -5.70 -27.64
CA GLU A 552 -39.24 -6.83 -26.72
C GLU A 552 -38.11 -6.94 -25.69
N ARG A 553 -36.86 -6.77 -26.13
CA ARG A 553 -35.68 -6.75 -25.25
C ARG A 553 -35.74 -5.60 -24.25
N LEU A 554 -36.10 -4.39 -24.68
CA LEU A 554 -36.30 -3.22 -23.80
C LEU A 554 -37.44 -3.42 -22.77
N ILE A 555 -38.48 -4.18 -23.11
CA ILE A 555 -39.53 -4.55 -22.16
C ILE A 555 -38.96 -5.49 -21.09
N ALA A 556 -38.17 -6.48 -21.49
CA ALA A 556 -37.49 -7.39 -20.56
C ALA A 556 -36.51 -6.65 -19.64
N VAL A 557 -35.71 -5.71 -20.16
CA VAL A 557 -34.82 -4.83 -19.35
C VAL A 557 -35.59 -4.11 -18.24
N ARG A 558 -36.76 -3.56 -18.55
CA ARG A 558 -37.59 -2.89 -17.54
C ARG A 558 -38.06 -3.86 -16.46
N LYS A 559 -38.46 -5.08 -16.83
CA LYS A 559 -38.86 -6.12 -15.87
C LYS A 559 -37.70 -6.56 -14.98
N ILE A 560 -36.50 -6.70 -15.53
CA ILE A 560 -35.28 -6.98 -14.77
C ILE A 560 -35.05 -5.87 -13.75
N ARG A 561 -35.02 -4.59 -14.17
CA ARG A 561 -34.83 -3.47 -13.25
C ARG A 561 -35.89 -3.43 -12.13
N TYR A 562 -37.16 -3.69 -12.43
CA TYR A 562 -38.19 -3.80 -11.38
C TYR A 562 -37.94 -4.96 -10.41
N SER A 563 -37.54 -6.12 -10.92
CA SER A 563 -37.26 -7.29 -10.07
C SER A 563 -36.06 -7.01 -9.16
N LEU A 564 -34.98 -6.45 -9.71
CA LEU A 564 -33.82 -6.00 -8.94
C LEU A 564 -34.19 -4.98 -7.87
N MET A 565 -35.15 -4.08 -8.13
CA MET A 565 -35.63 -3.17 -7.09
C MET A 565 -36.24 -3.90 -5.90
N GLU A 566 -37.04 -4.94 -6.14
CA GLU A 566 -37.65 -5.73 -5.07
C GLU A 566 -36.61 -6.58 -4.32
N VAL A 567 -35.62 -7.12 -5.03
CA VAL A 567 -34.47 -7.83 -4.43
C VAL A 567 -33.68 -6.90 -3.49
N VAL A 568 -33.40 -5.68 -3.93
CA VAL A 568 -32.72 -4.67 -3.10
C VAL A 568 -33.55 -4.33 -1.86
N LYS A 569 -34.87 -4.18 -1.99
CA LYS A 569 -35.77 -3.96 -0.84
C LYS A 569 -35.83 -5.13 0.12
N ALA A 570 -35.65 -6.35 -0.37
CA ALA A 570 -35.60 -7.57 0.43
C ALA A 570 -34.28 -7.70 1.22
N GLY A 571 -33.24 -6.92 0.86
CA GLY A 571 -31.96 -6.84 1.58
C GLY A 571 -30.78 -7.42 0.81
N THR A 572 -30.99 -8.02 -0.37
CA THR A 572 -29.94 -8.57 -1.22
C THR A 572 -29.38 -7.48 -2.13
N VAL A 573 -28.59 -6.55 -1.56
CA VAL A 573 -28.24 -5.28 -2.22
C VAL A 573 -27.09 -5.40 -3.23
N GLU A 574 -25.95 -5.93 -2.79
CA GLU A 574 -24.72 -5.93 -3.61
C GLU A 574 -24.80 -6.85 -4.84
N PRO A 575 -25.30 -8.09 -4.74
CA PRO A 575 -25.52 -8.94 -5.92
C PRO A 575 -26.50 -8.30 -6.92
N ALA A 576 -27.57 -7.66 -6.45
CA ALA A 576 -28.54 -7.00 -7.33
C ALA A 576 -27.95 -5.78 -8.06
N LEU A 577 -27.12 -4.98 -7.38
CA LEU A 577 -26.41 -3.86 -8.01
C LEU A 577 -25.45 -4.35 -9.11
N ARG A 578 -24.80 -5.50 -8.94
CA ARG A 578 -23.92 -6.10 -9.98
C ARG A 578 -24.68 -6.49 -11.24
N VAL A 579 -25.85 -7.11 -11.10
CA VAL A 579 -26.72 -7.42 -12.26
C VAL A 579 -27.15 -6.13 -12.93
N TRP A 580 -27.48 -5.09 -12.15
CA TRP A 580 -27.87 -3.79 -12.69
C TRP A 580 -26.79 -3.16 -13.57
N ILE A 581 -25.54 -3.10 -13.08
CA ILE A 581 -24.41 -2.53 -13.81
C ILE A 581 -24.11 -3.34 -15.07
N SER A 582 -24.16 -4.68 -14.99
CA SER A 582 -23.94 -5.55 -16.14
C SER A 582 -25.02 -5.39 -17.21
N LEU A 583 -26.27 -5.22 -16.80
CA LEU A 583 -27.39 -4.92 -17.69
C LEU A 583 -27.19 -3.57 -18.39
N ASP A 584 -26.80 -2.53 -17.65
CA ASP A 584 -26.58 -1.19 -18.21
C ASP A 584 -25.42 -1.15 -19.21
N ARG A 585 -24.37 -1.98 -18.99
CA ARG A 585 -23.27 -2.18 -19.94
C ARG A 585 -23.73 -2.93 -21.19
N PHE A 586 -24.49 -4.01 -21.02
CA PHE A 586 -25.05 -4.76 -22.15
C PHE A 586 -25.93 -3.88 -23.03
N MET A 587 -26.79 -3.06 -22.42
CA MET A 587 -27.65 -2.14 -23.15
C MET A 587 -26.88 -1.05 -23.91
N GLU A 588 -25.72 -0.65 -23.39
CA GLU A 588 -24.83 0.28 -24.08
C GLU A 588 -24.31 -0.33 -25.38
N GLU A 589 -23.77 -1.55 -25.34
CA GLU A 589 -23.33 -2.27 -26.54
C GLU A 589 -24.49 -2.50 -27.53
N LEU A 590 -25.64 -2.95 -27.03
CA LEU A 590 -26.80 -3.27 -27.85
C LEU A 590 -27.36 -2.05 -28.60
N LEU A 591 -27.40 -0.89 -27.94
CA LEU A 591 -28.09 0.30 -28.46
C LEU A 591 -27.14 1.33 -29.11
N THR A 592 -25.82 1.10 -29.10
CA THR A 592 -24.83 2.07 -29.62
C THR A 592 -25.09 2.46 -31.09
N ASN A 593 -25.67 1.56 -31.90
CA ASN A 593 -25.96 1.77 -33.32
C ASN A 593 -27.46 1.81 -33.65
N ASP A 594 -28.34 1.88 -32.65
CA ASP A 594 -29.79 1.81 -32.86
C ASP A 594 -30.47 3.19 -32.78
N THR A 595 -31.36 3.44 -33.73
CA THR A 595 -32.21 4.64 -33.79
C THR A 595 -33.68 4.25 -33.67
N TYR A 596 -34.09 3.76 -32.50
CA TYR A 596 -35.51 3.61 -32.18
C TYR A 596 -36.05 4.92 -31.57
N ILE A 597 -36.79 5.70 -32.37
CA ILE A 597 -37.26 7.04 -31.98
C ILE A 597 -38.65 7.00 -31.35
N ASN A 598 -38.72 7.38 -30.07
CA ASN A 598 -39.87 8.09 -29.49
C ASN A 598 -39.37 9.37 -28.79
N ALA A 599 -39.09 10.42 -29.57
CA ALA A 599 -38.52 11.68 -29.11
C ALA A 599 -39.33 12.34 -27.97
N ASP A 600 -40.64 12.09 -27.90
CA ASP A 600 -41.50 12.59 -26.82
C ASP A 600 -41.23 11.90 -25.47
N GLN A 601 -40.91 10.60 -25.47
CA GLN A 601 -40.51 9.90 -24.25
C GLN A 601 -39.14 10.32 -23.74
N VAL A 602 -38.18 10.51 -24.66
CA VAL A 602 -36.84 11.04 -24.33
C VAL A 602 -36.97 12.42 -23.70
N SER A 603 -37.71 13.33 -24.34
CA SER A 603 -37.93 14.70 -23.83
C SER A 603 -38.56 14.71 -22.43
N ARG A 604 -39.55 13.84 -22.18
CA ARG A 604 -40.17 13.70 -20.85
C ARG A 604 -39.20 13.22 -19.78
N GLN A 605 -38.36 12.21 -20.07
CA GLN A 605 -37.39 11.72 -19.08
C GLN A 605 -36.27 12.74 -18.83
N VAL A 606 -35.78 13.42 -19.87
CA VAL A 606 -34.78 14.50 -19.73
C VAL A 606 -35.27 15.59 -18.77
N GLN A 607 -36.57 15.92 -18.79
CA GLN A 607 -37.16 16.88 -17.85
C GLN A 607 -37.38 16.30 -16.45
N ALA A 608 -37.71 15.00 -16.35
CA ALA A 608 -38.08 14.36 -15.09
C ALA A 608 -36.87 13.97 -14.22
N VAL A 609 -35.81 13.41 -14.81
CA VAL A 609 -34.64 12.90 -14.06
C VAL A 609 -34.00 13.96 -13.16
N PRO A 610 -33.82 15.24 -13.57
CA PRO A 610 -33.34 16.29 -12.68
C PRO A 610 -34.20 16.50 -11.42
N HIS A 611 -35.52 16.28 -11.50
CA HIS A 611 -36.41 16.38 -10.35
C HIS A 611 -36.23 15.19 -9.38
N TYR A 612 -36.02 13.98 -9.92
CA TYR A 612 -35.69 12.81 -9.10
C TYR A 612 -34.34 12.98 -8.41
N LYS A 613 -33.34 13.47 -9.14
CA LYS A 613 -32.03 13.83 -8.58
C LYS A 613 -32.19 14.80 -7.42
N GLN A 614 -32.72 15.99 -7.68
CA GLN A 614 -32.87 17.04 -6.65
C GLN A 614 -33.68 16.56 -5.43
N GLY A 615 -34.78 15.84 -5.65
CA GLY A 615 -35.61 15.30 -4.58
C GLY A 615 -34.91 14.21 -3.76
N THR A 616 -34.03 13.44 -4.39
CA THR A 616 -33.22 12.40 -3.75
C THR A 616 -32.12 13.01 -2.91
N GLU A 617 -31.31 13.88 -3.53
CA GLU A 617 -30.23 14.62 -2.86
C GLU A 617 -30.71 15.35 -1.61
N SER A 618 -31.85 16.04 -1.71
CA SER A 618 -32.45 16.77 -0.57
C SER A 618 -32.86 15.87 0.59
N LYS A 619 -33.27 14.63 0.34
CA LYS A 619 -33.74 13.70 1.38
C LYS A 619 -32.61 12.87 1.99
N LEU A 620 -31.47 12.78 1.30
CA LEU A 620 -30.31 12.01 1.74
C LEU A 620 -29.24 12.86 2.44
N MET A 621 -29.43 14.17 2.58
CA MET A 621 -28.47 15.08 3.24
C MET A 621 -28.04 14.64 4.65
N SER A 622 -28.85 13.83 5.34
CA SER A 622 -28.55 13.30 6.68
C SER A 622 -28.37 11.79 6.71
N SER A 623 -28.36 11.10 5.56
CA SER A 623 -28.16 9.65 5.51
C SER A 623 -26.67 9.33 5.55
N SER A 624 -26.32 8.28 6.30
CA SER A 624 -24.97 7.69 6.33
C SER A 624 -24.94 6.29 5.72
N SER A 625 -25.99 5.91 4.97
CA SER A 625 -26.09 4.59 4.35
C SER A 625 -25.12 4.47 3.17
N PHE A 626 -24.16 3.55 3.28
CA PHE A 626 -23.19 3.24 2.22
C PHE A 626 -23.91 2.91 0.90
N TYR A 627 -24.89 2.00 0.95
CA TYR A 627 -25.60 1.59 -0.25
C TYR A 627 -26.48 2.71 -0.84
N SER A 628 -27.05 3.61 -0.03
CA SER A 628 -27.69 4.80 -0.59
C SER A 628 -26.71 5.66 -1.40
N GLY A 629 -25.48 5.82 -0.90
CA GLY A 629 -24.41 6.54 -1.59
C GLY A 629 -24.02 5.87 -2.91
N GLU A 630 -23.81 4.55 -2.91
CA GLU A 630 -23.43 3.78 -4.11
C GLU A 630 -24.51 3.87 -5.21
N PHE A 631 -25.78 3.64 -4.87
CA PHE A 631 -26.88 3.76 -5.84
C PHE A 631 -27.05 5.19 -6.35
N LEU A 632 -26.76 6.20 -5.53
CA LEU A 632 -26.78 7.58 -5.99
C LEU A 632 -25.65 7.88 -6.97
N GLY A 633 -24.45 7.39 -6.68
CA GLY A 633 -23.29 7.52 -7.55
C GLY A 633 -23.56 6.90 -8.93
N GLU A 634 -24.11 5.69 -8.95
CA GLU A 634 -24.50 5.02 -10.19
C GLU A 634 -25.60 5.79 -10.93
N ALA A 635 -26.63 6.29 -10.22
CA ALA A 635 -27.69 7.10 -10.82
C ALA A 635 -27.14 8.36 -11.53
N ASP A 636 -26.19 9.03 -10.88
CA ASP A 636 -25.51 10.19 -11.44
C ASP A 636 -24.66 9.84 -12.66
N GLY A 637 -23.90 8.73 -12.60
CA GLY A 637 -23.12 8.23 -13.73
C GLY A 637 -23.98 7.96 -14.96
N GLN A 638 -25.12 7.27 -14.79
CA GLN A 638 -26.07 7.03 -15.88
C GLN A 638 -26.67 8.36 -16.43
N GLY A 639 -26.90 9.34 -15.56
CA GLY A 639 -27.35 10.68 -15.95
C GLY A 639 -26.31 11.45 -16.76
N GLU A 640 -25.04 11.37 -16.39
CA GLU A 640 -23.91 11.99 -17.10
C GLU A 640 -23.68 11.34 -18.47
N LEU A 641 -23.68 10.01 -18.54
CA LEU A 641 -23.63 9.26 -19.80
C LEU A 641 -24.78 9.68 -20.73
N ALA A 642 -26.01 9.76 -20.23
CA ALA A 642 -27.16 10.24 -21.01
C ALA A 642 -26.97 11.68 -21.52
N GLY A 643 -26.30 12.53 -20.75
CA GLY A 643 -25.96 13.90 -21.11
C GLY A 643 -24.96 13.99 -22.25
N ALA A 644 -23.98 13.08 -22.31
CA ALA A 644 -22.93 13.03 -23.32
C ALA A 644 -23.39 12.50 -24.69
N LEU A 645 -24.49 11.74 -24.74
CA LEU A 645 -24.99 11.13 -25.98
C LEU A 645 -25.57 12.16 -26.97
N GLY A 646 -25.16 12.01 -28.24
CA GLY A 646 -25.50 12.90 -29.35
C GLY A 646 -26.77 12.50 -30.12
N ALA A 647 -26.99 13.16 -31.26
CA ALA A 647 -28.09 12.84 -32.17
C ALA A 647 -27.86 11.46 -32.83
N GLY A 648 -28.89 10.63 -32.89
CA GLY A 648 -28.81 9.25 -33.38
C GLY A 648 -28.57 8.18 -32.30
N GLN A 649 -28.54 8.57 -31.02
CA GLN A 649 -28.39 7.66 -29.86
C GLN A 649 -29.57 7.79 -28.88
N GLU A 650 -30.75 8.19 -29.38
CA GLU A 650 -31.91 8.54 -28.55
C GLU A 650 -32.43 7.37 -27.71
N THR A 651 -32.34 6.14 -28.23
CA THR A 651 -32.79 4.93 -27.52
C THR A 651 -31.88 4.63 -26.34
N LEU A 652 -30.57 4.66 -26.56
CA LEU A 652 -29.57 4.51 -25.50
C LEU A 652 -29.73 5.61 -24.44
N LYS A 653 -29.92 6.86 -24.89
CA LYS A 653 -30.18 7.98 -23.99
C LYS A 653 -31.43 7.77 -23.12
N LEU A 654 -32.51 7.26 -23.69
CA LEU A 654 -33.73 6.95 -22.93
C LEU A 654 -33.49 5.84 -21.90
N ASP A 655 -32.75 4.81 -22.26
CA ASP A 655 -32.42 3.71 -21.36
C ASP A 655 -31.58 4.18 -20.16
N LYS A 656 -30.51 4.93 -20.41
CA LYS A 656 -29.65 5.52 -19.36
C LYS A 656 -30.45 6.44 -18.41
N LEU A 657 -31.36 7.26 -18.94
CA LEU A 657 -32.26 8.09 -18.12
C LEU A 657 -33.25 7.27 -17.29
N HIS A 658 -33.76 6.15 -17.82
CA HIS A 658 -34.59 5.24 -17.05
C HIS A 658 -33.80 4.58 -15.92
N SER A 659 -32.59 4.07 -16.21
CA SER A 659 -31.70 3.51 -15.19
C SER A 659 -31.45 4.51 -14.06
N ALA A 660 -31.01 5.73 -14.41
CA ALA A 660 -30.77 6.81 -13.45
C ALA A 660 -31.99 7.05 -12.54
N ARG A 661 -33.19 7.15 -13.12
CA ARG A 661 -34.42 7.35 -12.35
C ARG A 661 -34.68 6.23 -11.33
N TYR A 662 -34.53 4.97 -11.73
CA TYR A 662 -34.77 3.84 -10.83
C TYR A 662 -33.73 3.79 -9.71
N LEU A 663 -32.46 4.04 -10.03
CA LEU A 663 -31.37 4.09 -9.06
C LEU A 663 -31.55 5.22 -8.04
N TYR A 664 -32.03 6.41 -8.45
CA TYR A 664 -32.42 7.47 -7.51
C TYR A 664 -33.52 7.01 -6.53
N LEU A 665 -34.52 6.27 -7.00
CA LEU A 665 -35.57 5.73 -6.13
C LEU A 665 -35.04 4.68 -5.16
N LEU A 666 -34.15 3.79 -5.59
CA LEU A 666 -33.52 2.80 -4.73
C LEU A 666 -32.62 3.43 -3.67
N SER A 667 -31.84 4.44 -4.06
CA SER A 667 -31.01 5.20 -3.14
C SER A 667 -31.85 5.80 -1.98
N LEU A 668 -33.07 6.26 -2.26
CA LEU A 668 -34.02 6.72 -1.24
C LEU A 668 -34.58 5.62 -0.34
N GLU A 669 -34.82 4.43 -0.88
CA GLU A 669 -35.33 3.30 -0.10
C GLU A 669 -34.27 2.79 0.90
N LEU A 670 -33.01 2.82 0.50
CA LEU A 670 -31.87 2.35 1.30
C LEU A 670 -31.35 3.37 2.34
N ARG A 671 -32.03 4.50 2.50
CA ARG A 671 -31.55 5.66 3.27
C ARG A 671 -31.35 5.41 4.78
N ASN A 672 -31.93 4.34 5.30
CA ASN A 672 -32.03 4.02 6.73
C ASN A 672 -31.26 2.76 7.08
#